data_AF-A0A3B3DSD3-F1
#
_entry.id   AF-A0A3B3DSD3-F1
#
_cell.length_a   1.000
_cell.length_b   1.000
_cell.length_c   1.000
_cell.angle_alpha   90.00
_cell.angle_beta   90.00
_cell.angle_gamma   90.00
#
_symmetry.space_group_name_H-M   'P 1'
#
loop_
_entity.id
_entity.type
_entity.pdbx_description
1 polymer ?
#
loop_
_entity_poly.entity_id
_entity_poly.type
_entity_poly.pdbx_seq_one_letter_code
_entity_poly.pdbx_strand_id
1 'polypeptide(L)'
;MDSSSGDGKRWTRLRHVIPVLLIWMFLPRNVRSCSPTDCNVALREAAGGFTSPCYPQKYPNSLSCTWKMQAPPGYIIQLSFLDFELEEAPGCMYDQVLVNTGGADVKFCGLTADGLTLNSTGNFMELSFKSDFSVRKRGFSVSFRHVAVALRNQKVTINNGNGQVAMVSSSVSIPALSELTVCFEVERIASKQKEWLFSYYGSGNSVELSLGSDQSGMKMVVDGEPCPLSSVISTADFTASMRPVCLTWTSSNGQLAVYFNGVYWNLNCSASVGRSVPAGGIFQLGGQQSFDGNIYNLRLWNRSMTEEELRALTCDQQGSVFDWDNSHWTVPSSLVQIDNTLSCICFPHCIHLTSAAPPSGVNTAFSSSCTSMGCPEDLFYRVSFWMKSDLSQQAVERAVSLLLNQAFHKWTHSVEHFSVVETGAGSNSFSCQALLLISNESLSEDEVSAQLSGRRLLDDAQLQLFSVSVRLIENCEEDVFLNYYWPETRPRTTQVLPCFPDKNQGASRTCLINLETYSSYWSSADFTNCTVTAENAADVAEKLANFTRNSLSDDEISHVVTKVQQLVNVAKIDTAVAESVVSIISNVMTSSEAVLLNASNIALRTVDELAQKLEFDGLSVNITSKHLALGILAFNATTFNGSSFSAFIPPNSTDPKIEFEQTANPLAQVTLPSSLLSGVSLSDADRSSLSRINFVFFSNTNLFKKEQDSLSLNSYVVASSVGNLSIRDLKDPVKIQVAHLTEQTSSHRFCMFWDFTLHNGDGGWSERGCSVSKESTNNKTVCLCNHLTHFGVLMDVSQTSSQIDPKNKKILTFLSYIGCGVSAICAAATLLTYIAFEKLRRDYPSKILMNLSTSLLCLNMVFLLDGWLASMVDSAGLCTSAAVLLHYFLLTSFTWMGLESVHMYIALVKVFNTYIRRYILKFCAVGWGIPAVVVGIVVTVDKSHYGILEDSKDESAKMCWITSKSVFYTTCVGYFCLVFLLNVAMFIVVMMQICGRNGKRSNRTLREEVLRNLRSVVSLTFLLGMTWGFALFAWGPVYLAFTYLFTIFNSLQGVFIFIFHCALKENVQKQWRRYLCCGPYRQSDNSDWSKTPTNNTKKVSSDNLAKSLSSSSFGSSTSNWTSKAKATLTPFSKRCRNADKSRSNQNNTKSNSSSSSSSSDAAPNSSSSSSTIPPVSQMIDKVKGYCSTRTDNFYKTIIRSESLINCTRL
;
A
#
# COMPACT_ATOMS: atom_id res chain seq x y z
N MET A 1 -26.54 23.62 30.40
CA MET A 1 -27.41 23.46 29.22
C MET A 1 -26.82 22.37 28.34
N ASP A 2 -27.64 21.80 27.46
CA ASP A 2 -27.36 21.05 26.23
C ASP A 2 -26.40 19.82 26.21
N SER A 3 -27.05 18.70 25.89
CA SER A 3 -26.72 17.73 24.82
C SER A 3 -25.57 16.68 24.94
N SER A 4 -26.03 15.42 24.84
CA SER A 4 -25.56 14.37 23.91
C SER A 4 -24.44 13.36 24.28
N SER A 5 -24.87 12.08 24.30
CA SER A 5 -24.21 10.87 23.73
C SER A 5 -22.83 10.37 24.24
N GLY A 6 -22.63 9.04 24.24
CA GLY A 6 -21.27 8.47 24.36
C GLY A 6 -21.09 7.00 24.75
N ASP A 7 -22.15 6.23 25.06
CA ASP A 7 -21.95 4.88 25.64
C ASP A 7 -21.56 3.81 24.59
N GLY A 8 -20.25 3.60 24.42
CA GLY A 8 -19.69 2.84 23.31
C GLY A 8 -18.39 2.06 23.61
N LYS A 9 -18.22 1.53 24.84
CA LYS A 9 -16.96 0.87 25.26
C LYS A 9 -17.14 -0.54 25.88
N ARG A 10 -17.62 -1.52 25.10
CA ARG A 10 -17.54 -2.96 25.53
C ARG A 10 -17.38 -4.03 24.44
N TRP A 11 -16.96 -3.69 23.22
CA TRP A 11 -16.78 -4.67 22.11
C TRP A 11 -15.42 -4.59 21.39
N THR A 12 -14.41 -3.96 22.00
CA THR A 12 -13.08 -3.73 21.39
C THR A 12 -11.93 -4.55 22.00
N ARG A 13 -12.21 -5.58 22.81
CA ARG A 13 -11.20 -6.49 23.39
C ARG A 13 -11.28 -7.93 22.87
N LEU A 14 -11.31 -8.12 21.54
CA LEU A 14 -11.13 -9.46 20.93
C LEU A 14 -10.53 -9.44 19.50
N ARG A 15 -9.63 -8.48 19.17
CA ARG A 15 -9.04 -8.35 17.82
C ARG A 15 -7.49 -8.40 17.77
N HIS A 16 -6.80 -8.59 18.90
CA HIS A 16 -5.34 -8.46 19.00
C HIS A 16 -4.61 -9.64 19.69
N VAL A 17 -5.19 -10.84 19.72
CA VAL A 17 -4.60 -12.01 20.43
C VAL A 17 -4.06 -13.10 19.48
N ILE A 18 -4.28 -12.96 18.16
CA ILE A 18 -3.83 -13.93 17.14
C ILE A 18 -2.51 -13.57 16.44
N PRO A 19 -2.15 -12.30 16.12
CA PRO A 19 -0.89 -12.01 15.43
C PRO A 19 0.36 -12.05 16.34
N VAL A 20 0.18 -11.94 17.66
CA VAL A 20 1.30 -11.81 18.62
C VAL A 20 2.04 -13.13 18.85
N LEU A 21 1.37 -14.29 18.67
CA LEU A 21 1.95 -15.61 18.89
C LEU A 21 2.83 -16.14 17.75
N LEU A 22 2.88 -15.46 16.61
CA LEU A 22 3.74 -15.82 15.46
C LEU A 22 5.06 -15.02 15.39
N ILE A 23 5.24 -14.02 16.26
CA ILE A 23 6.38 -13.09 16.23
C ILE A 23 7.50 -13.51 17.21
N TRP A 24 7.27 -14.55 18.04
CA TRP A 24 8.19 -14.97 19.12
C TRP A 24 9.03 -16.23 18.82
N MET A 25 9.24 -16.58 17.54
CA MET A 25 10.11 -17.69 17.13
C MET A 25 11.17 -17.36 16.06
N PHE A 26 11.33 -16.08 15.68
CA PHE A 26 12.41 -15.63 14.79
C PHE A 26 13.19 -14.45 15.38
N LEU A 27 14.15 -14.79 16.25
CA LEU A 27 15.19 -13.88 16.75
C LEU A 27 16.54 -14.61 16.68
N PRO A 28 17.41 -14.32 15.68
CA PRO A 28 18.74 -14.89 15.64
C PRO A 28 19.62 -14.31 16.76
N ARG A 29 20.53 -15.12 17.29
CA ARG A 29 21.58 -14.66 18.21
C ARG A 29 22.64 -13.88 17.44
N ASN A 30 22.55 -12.55 17.43
CA ASN A 30 23.60 -11.72 16.85
C ASN A 30 24.91 -11.82 17.65
N VAL A 31 25.94 -12.34 16.99
CA VAL A 31 27.34 -12.07 17.35
C VAL A 31 27.61 -10.58 17.08
N ARG A 32 28.42 -9.93 17.91
CA ARG A 32 28.69 -8.49 17.78
C ARG A 32 29.57 -8.18 16.57
N SER A 33 28.96 -7.67 15.51
CA SER A 33 29.58 -6.85 14.46
C SER A 33 28.81 -5.53 14.35
N CYS A 34 29.43 -4.46 13.84
CA CYS A 34 28.75 -3.17 13.70
C CYS A 34 27.80 -3.20 12.49
N SER A 35 26.53 -3.52 12.75
CA SER A 35 25.44 -3.28 11.80
C SER A 35 25.15 -1.78 11.74
N PRO A 36 24.80 -1.21 10.57
CA PRO A 36 24.20 0.12 10.52
C PRO A 36 22.99 0.19 11.46
N THR A 37 23.02 1.16 12.37
CA THR A 37 21.84 1.61 13.11
C THR A 37 20.94 2.41 12.19
N ASP A 38 19.62 2.36 12.39
CA ASP A 38 18.69 3.24 11.69
C ASP A 38 19.07 4.71 11.96
N CYS A 39 19.53 5.39 10.91
CA CYS A 39 20.06 6.74 10.93
C CYS A 39 19.12 7.76 10.25
N ASN A 40 17.88 7.37 9.97
CA ASN A 40 16.86 8.22 9.37
C ASN A 40 15.85 8.69 10.44
N VAL A 41 16.29 9.66 11.26
CA VAL A 41 15.67 9.98 12.56
C VAL A 41 15.06 11.39 12.58
N ALA A 42 13.83 11.50 13.08
CA ALA A 42 13.18 12.78 13.36
C ALA A 42 13.37 13.19 14.82
N LEU A 43 14.15 14.24 15.06
CA LEU A 43 14.54 14.74 16.38
C LEU A 43 13.65 15.94 16.79
N ARG A 44 13.13 15.90 18.02
CA ARG A 44 12.17 16.91 18.55
C ARG A 44 12.48 17.37 19.99
N GLU A 45 13.62 16.95 20.53
CA GLU A 45 14.02 17.20 21.91
C GLU A 45 14.64 18.60 22.04
N ALA A 46 14.52 19.25 23.20
CA ALA A 46 14.95 20.64 23.38
C ALA A 46 16.48 20.84 23.20
N ALA A 47 17.26 19.80 23.48
CA ALA A 47 18.65 19.65 23.07
C ALA A 47 19.00 18.15 23.05
N GLY A 48 20.03 17.79 22.29
CA GLY A 48 20.51 16.42 22.17
C GLY A 48 21.77 16.31 21.32
N GLY A 49 22.08 15.11 20.86
CA GLY A 49 23.20 14.87 19.96
C GLY A 49 23.10 13.53 19.25
N PHE A 50 23.82 13.39 18.14
CA PHE A 50 23.88 12.19 17.32
C PHE A 50 25.27 12.06 16.67
N THR A 51 25.55 10.89 16.12
CA THR A 51 26.85 10.58 15.49
C THR A 51 26.63 9.84 14.18
N SER A 52 27.63 9.85 13.29
CA SER A 52 27.66 8.94 12.14
C SER A 52 27.69 7.47 12.58
N PRO A 53 27.14 6.51 11.81
CA PRO A 53 27.15 5.10 12.18
C PRO A 53 28.55 4.56 12.53
N CYS A 54 28.62 3.73 13.58
CA CYS A 54 29.83 3.14 14.15
C CYS A 54 30.86 4.11 14.79
N TYR A 55 30.65 5.44 14.79
CA TYR A 55 31.54 6.42 15.44
C TYR A 55 31.85 6.05 16.91
N PRO A 56 33.10 6.20 17.41
CA PRO A 56 34.27 6.79 16.75
C PRO A 56 35.08 5.81 15.88
N GLN A 57 34.57 4.61 15.61
CA GLN A 57 35.14 3.75 14.57
C GLN A 57 34.69 4.24 13.19
N LYS A 58 35.45 3.85 12.16
CA LYS A 58 35.19 4.29 10.78
C LYS A 58 33.78 3.92 10.30
N TYR A 59 33.07 4.88 9.72
CA TYR A 59 31.73 4.66 9.16
C TYR A 59 31.75 3.63 8.03
N PRO A 60 30.73 2.77 7.87
CA PRO A 60 30.55 1.93 6.68
C PRO A 60 30.54 2.71 5.36
N ASN A 61 30.93 2.06 4.26
CA ASN A 61 30.79 2.58 2.90
C ASN A 61 29.29 2.66 2.50
N SER A 62 28.97 3.43 1.46
CA SER A 62 27.64 3.46 0.81
C SER A 62 26.46 3.73 1.78
N LEU A 63 26.67 4.56 2.80
CA LEU A 63 25.61 5.04 3.69
C LEU A 63 24.79 6.15 3.04
N SER A 64 23.51 6.21 3.42
CA SER A 64 22.63 7.37 3.25
C SER A 64 21.81 7.52 4.54
N CYS A 65 22.07 8.61 5.27
CA CYS A 65 21.54 8.88 6.60
C CYS A 65 21.00 10.30 6.68
N THR A 66 19.89 10.52 7.41
CA THR A 66 19.21 11.82 7.46
C THR A 66 18.60 12.09 8.84
N TRP A 67 19.06 13.16 9.50
CA TRP A 67 18.57 13.62 10.79
C TRP A 67 17.74 14.91 10.61
N LYS A 68 16.42 14.80 10.80
CA LYS A 68 15.46 15.89 10.63
C LYS A 68 15.12 16.48 12.00
N MET A 69 15.62 17.67 12.32
CA MET A 69 15.43 18.35 13.60
C MET A 69 14.25 19.34 13.50
N GLN A 70 13.33 19.29 14.46
CA GLN A 70 12.12 20.12 14.47
C GLN A 70 11.89 20.76 15.85
N ALA A 71 12.07 22.08 15.90
CA ALA A 71 11.76 22.93 17.03
C ALA A 71 10.29 23.38 17.04
N PRO A 72 9.71 23.73 18.21
CA PRO A 72 8.41 24.40 18.27
C PRO A 72 8.47 25.84 17.70
N PRO A 73 7.33 26.43 17.31
CA PRO A 73 7.29 27.83 16.86
C PRO A 73 7.87 28.80 17.90
N GLY A 74 8.60 29.82 17.41
CA GLY A 74 9.33 30.78 18.25
C GLY A 74 10.78 30.35 18.58
N TYR A 75 11.21 29.17 18.16
CA TYR A 75 12.57 28.67 18.34
C TYR A 75 13.22 28.35 16.99
N ILE A 76 14.51 28.66 16.86
CA ILE A 76 15.40 28.12 15.82
C ILE A 76 16.22 26.96 16.39
N ILE A 77 16.92 26.24 15.51
CA ILE A 77 17.81 25.13 15.87
C ILE A 77 19.24 25.60 15.69
N GLN A 78 20.06 25.43 16.73
CA GLN A 78 21.50 25.55 16.65
C GLN A 78 22.12 24.16 16.68
N LEU A 79 22.98 23.88 15.70
CA LEU A 79 23.73 22.63 15.53
C LEU A 79 25.22 22.94 15.68
N SER A 80 25.98 22.07 16.35
CA SER A 80 27.43 22.21 16.52
C SER A 80 28.12 20.86 16.34
N PHE A 81 29.11 20.81 15.45
CA PHE A 81 29.99 19.67 15.27
C PHE A 81 31.03 19.63 16.40
N LEU A 82 31.21 18.44 17.00
CA LEU A 82 32.10 18.19 18.14
C LEU A 82 33.37 17.42 17.75
N ASP A 83 33.31 16.70 16.63
CA ASP A 83 34.41 16.04 15.90
C ASP A 83 33.90 15.79 14.47
N PHE A 84 34.73 16.01 13.45
CA PHE A 84 34.36 15.78 12.04
C PHE A 84 35.57 15.36 11.18
N GLU A 85 35.54 14.16 10.61
CA GLU A 85 36.52 13.66 9.63
C GLU A 85 35.86 12.75 8.58
N LEU A 86 35.71 13.24 7.35
CA LEU A 86 35.21 12.55 6.14
C LEU A 86 36.32 12.37 5.09
N GLU A 87 36.10 11.58 4.02
CA GLU A 87 36.96 11.66 2.83
C GLU A 87 36.95 13.10 2.28
N GLU A 88 38.08 13.54 1.72
CA GLU A 88 38.24 14.88 1.16
C GLU A 88 38.29 14.79 -0.37
N ALA A 89 37.45 15.57 -1.04
CA ALA A 89 37.31 15.55 -2.50
C ALA A 89 36.88 16.91 -3.04
N PRO A 90 37.26 17.31 -4.27
CA PRO A 90 36.72 18.48 -4.93
C PRO A 90 35.18 18.47 -4.94
N GLY A 91 34.56 19.57 -4.50
CA GLY A 91 33.10 19.68 -4.40
C GLY A 91 32.42 18.69 -3.44
N CYS A 92 33.17 17.99 -2.59
CA CYS A 92 32.70 16.87 -1.76
C CYS A 92 32.00 15.76 -2.57
N MET A 93 32.58 15.39 -3.72
CA MET A 93 31.99 14.42 -4.66
C MET A 93 32.10 12.94 -4.25
N TYR A 94 32.77 12.61 -3.14
CA TYR A 94 32.87 11.25 -2.59
C TYR A 94 32.00 11.14 -1.32
N ASP A 95 32.57 11.41 -0.15
CA ASP A 95 31.81 11.57 1.10
C ASP A 95 31.35 13.02 1.28
N GLN A 96 30.12 13.21 1.76
CA GLN A 96 29.55 14.53 2.03
C GLN A 96 28.56 14.53 3.21
N VAL A 97 28.63 15.57 4.03
CA VAL A 97 27.53 16.01 4.89
C VAL A 97 26.90 17.25 4.27
N LEU A 98 25.58 17.20 4.07
CA LEU A 98 24.73 18.32 3.67
C LEU A 98 23.98 18.83 4.90
N VAL A 99 23.96 20.15 5.14
CA VAL A 99 23.13 20.78 6.16
C VAL A 99 22.18 21.79 5.50
N ASN A 100 20.89 21.48 5.52
CA ASN A 100 19.82 22.38 5.15
C ASN A 100 19.47 23.27 6.35
N THR A 101 19.70 24.57 6.21
CA THR A 101 19.44 25.58 7.24
C THR A 101 18.04 26.19 7.18
N GLY A 102 17.22 25.79 6.20
CA GLY A 102 15.95 26.44 5.86
C GLY A 102 16.09 27.72 5.01
N GLY A 103 17.32 28.11 4.64
CA GLY A 103 17.59 29.23 3.72
C GLY A 103 18.69 28.94 2.70
N ALA A 104 19.63 28.05 3.03
CA ALA A 104 20.63 27.51 2.11
C ALA A 104 21.04 26.08 2.52
N ASP A 105 21.48 25.30 1.53
CA ASP A 105 22.12 24.00 1.71
C ASP A 105 23.65 24.17 1.66
N VAL A 106 24.35 23.68 2.69
CA VAL A 106 25.82 23.77 2.80
C VAL A 106 26.43 22.38 2.85
N LYS A 107 27.51 22.16 2.09
CA LYS A 107 28.25 20.88 2.01
C LYS A 107 29.56 20.91 2.78
N PHE A 108 29.88 19.79 3.42
CA PHE A 108 31.11 19.59 4.19
C PHE A 108 31.70 18.19 3.94
N CYS A 109 33.03 18.10 3.92
CA CYS A 109 33.82 16.89 3.73
C CYS A 109 35.25 17.13 4.24
N GLY A 110 36.14 16.12 4.23
CA GLY A 110 37.46 16.26 4.86
C GLY A 110 37.33 16.63 6.34
N LEU A 111 37.91 17.78 6.72
CA LEU A 111 37.80 18.38 8.06
C LEU A 111 36.94 19.67 8.09
N THR A 112 36.23 20.03 7.01
CA THR A 112 35.72 21.41 6.82
C THR A 112 34.57 21.84 7.75
N ALA A 113 33.97 20.92 8.49
CA ALA A 113 32.96 21.21 9.51
C ALA A 113 33.47 21.06 10.96
N ASP A 114 34.73 20.73 11.20
CA ASP A 114 35.20 20.48 12.56
C ASP A 114 35.12 21.74 13.43
N GLY A 115 34.48 21.62 14.60
CA GLY A 115 34.19 22.74 15.49
C GLY A 115 33.17 23.78 14.98
N LEU A 116 32.55 23.62 13.81
CA LEU A 116 31.57 24.59 13.29
C LEU A 116 30.24 24.56 14.05
N THR A 117 29.63 25.74 14.19
CA THR A 117 28.26 25.93 14.70
C THR A 117 27.40 26.62 13.63
N LEU A 118 26.22 26.05 13.37
CA LEU A 118 25.25 26.50 12.37
C LEU A 118 23.89 26.78 13.05
N ASN A 119 23.16 27.77 12.55
CA ASN A 119 21.80 28.11 12.99
C ASN A 119 20.82 27.92 11.82
N SER A 120 19.58 27.49 12.09
CA SER A 120 18.51 27.51 11.10
C SER A 120 17.84 28.88 10.99
N THR A 121 17.27 29.17 9.82
CA THR A 121 16.43 30.37 9.57
C THR A 121 15.04 30.22 10.18
N GLY A 122 14.48 29.00 10.14
CA GLY A 122 13.19 28.64 10.71
C GLY A 122 13.30 27.64 11.86
N ASN A 123 12.17 27.04 12.25
CA ASN A 123 12.10 26.04 13.33
C ASN A 123 12.38 24.60 12.87
N PHE A 124 13.04 24.42 11.71
CA PHE A 124 13.41 23.15 11.11
C PHE A 124 14.85 23.21 10.59
N MET A 125 15.57 22.09 10.69
CA MET A 125 16.91 21.90 10.15
C MET A 125 17.08 20.43 9.75
N GLU A 126 17.77 20.16 8.65
CA GLU A 126 18.05 18.79 8.21
C GLU A 126 19.54 18.59 7.94
N LEU A 127 20.10 17.52 8.49
CA LEU A 127 21.46 17.07 8.18
C LEU A 127 21.36 15.73 7.44
N SER A 128 21.96 15.63 6.26
CA SER A 128 22.11 14.36 5.53
C SER A 128 23.58 14.00 5.39
N PHE A 129 23.91 12.72 5.53
CA PHE A 129 25.24 12.16 5.33
C PHE A 129 25.16 11.07 4.26
N LYS A 130 25.96 11.23 3.20
CA LYS A 130 26.10 10.26 2.11
C LYS A 130 27.59 9.91 1.98
N SER A 131 27.91 8.62 1.86
CA SER A 131 29.30 8.15 1.75
C SER A 131 29.54 7.30 0.50
N ASP A 132 30.75 7.38 -0.04
CA ASP A 132 31.19 6.71 -1.26
C ASP A 132 31.41 5.19 -1.06
N PHE A 133 31.77 4.48 -2.14
CA PHE A 133 31.97 3.04 -2.16
C PHE A 133 33.29 2.56 -1.51
N SER A 134 34.10 3.44 -0.92
CA SER A 134 35.51 3.22 -0.52
C SER A 134 35.98 4.05 0.70
N VAL A 135 37.17 4.66 0.62
CA VAL A 135 38.04 5.40 1.57
C VAL A 135 37.38 5.97 2.85
N ARG A 136 37.01 5.09 3.79
CA ARG A 136 36.41 5.49 5.08
C ARG A 136 37.33 6.31 5.98
N LYS A 137 36.80 7.38 6.58
CA LYS A 137 37.35 8.13 7.73
C LYS A 137 36.54 7.90 9.00
N ARG A 138 36.67 8.78 10.01
CA ARG A 138 36.11 8.61 11.37
C ARG A 138 34.61 8.93 11.46
N GLY A 139 34.14 9.85 10.62
CA GLY A 139 32.77 10.35 10.64
C GLY A 139 32.64 11.58 11.52
N PHE A 140 31.52 11.72 12.23
CA PHE A 140 31.25 12.92 13.01
C PHE A 140 30.46 12.67 14.29
N SER A 141 30.61 13.62 15.22
CA SER A 141 29.76 13.79 16.40
C SER A 141 29.13 15.17 16.38
N VAL A 142 27.82 15.24 16.61
CA VAL A 142 27.01 16.47 16.50
C VAL A 142 26.17 16.65 17.76
N SER A 143 26.10 17.89 18.23
CA SER A 143 25.11 18.34 19.22
C SER A 143 24.13 19.33 18.59
N PHE A 144 22.90 19.37 19.10
CA PHE A 144 21.89 20.35 18.68
C PHE A 144 21.10 20.88 19.87
N ARG A 145 20.59 22.11 19.78
CA ARG A 145 19.70 22.73 20.78
C ARG A 145 18.70 23.68 20.15
N HIS A 146 17.50 23.75 20.72
CA HIS A 146 16.54 24.79 20.41
C HIS A 146 16.99 26.11 21.07
N VAL A 147 17.03 27.19 20.30
CA VAL A 147 17.34 28.54 20.77
C VAL A 147 16.11 29.41 20.51
N ALA A 148 15.59 30.05 21.55
CA ALA A 148 14.46 30.96 21.41
C ALA A 148 14.87 32.16 20.54
N VAL A 149 14.03 32.52 19.56
CA VAL A 149 14.24 33.73 18.76
C VAL A 149 14.14 34.94 19.70
N ALA A 150 15.12 35.85 19.63
CA ALA A 150 15.17 37.01 20.50
C ALA A 150 13.95 37.94 20.28
N LEU A 151 13.36 38.44 21.36
CA LEU A 151 12.20 39.34 21.32
C LEU A 151 12.49 40.64 20.54
N ARG A 152 13.76 41.04 20.45
CA ARG A 152 14.25 42.15 19.62
C ARG A 152 14.12 41.92 18.10
N ASN A 153 13.88 40.70 17.64
CA ASN A 153 13.54 40.39 16.24
C ASN A 153 12.03 40.19 16.04
N GLN A 154 11.19 40.59 17.00
CA GLN A 154 9.77 40.23 17.06
C GLN A 154 8.89 41.39 17.52
N LYS A 155 7.81 41.67 16.78
CA LYS A 155 6.70 42.52 17.21
C LYS A 155 5.62 41.69 17.91
N VAL A 156 4.94 42.28 18.88
CA VAL A 156 3.91 41.60 19.70
C VAL A 156 2.54 42.21 19.45
N THR A 157 1.58 41.39 19.06
CA THR A 157 0.19 41.80 18.82
C THR A 157 -0.55 42.03 20.14
N ILE A 158 -1.13 43.22 20.27
CA ILE A 158 -2.05 43.58 21.33
C ILE A 158 -3.48 43.22 20.87
N ASN A 159 -4.05 42.13 21.40
CA ASN A 159 -5.44 41.74 21.12
C ASN A 159 -6.05 40.98 22.31
N ASN A 160 -7.23 41.43 22.78
CA ASN A 160 -7.92 40.88 23.96
C ASN A 160 -9.00 39.82 23.61
N GLY A 161 -8.95 39.20 22.42
CA GLY A 161 -9.96 38.23 21.98
C GLY A 161 -9.87 36.84 22.62
N ASN A 162 -8.66 36.38 22.98
CA ASN A 162 -8.39 34.97 23.30
C ASN A 162 -7.98 34.70 24.76
N GLY A 163 -8.00 35.70 25.64
CA GLY A 163 -7.56 35.57 27.04
C GLY A 163 -6.04 35.34 27.21
N GLN A 164 -5.26 35.47 26.14
CA GLN A 164 -3.80 35.47 26.17
C GLN A 164 -3.31 36.92 26.21
N VAL A 165 -2.43 37.24 27.15
CA VAL A 165 -1.89 38.59 27.38
C VAL A 165 -0.38 38.48 27.54
N ALA A 166 0.36 39.42 26.96
CA ALA A 166 1.80 39.56 27.18
C ALA A 166 2.05 40.47 28.39
N MET A 167 2.87 39.99 29.33
CA MET A 167 3.12 40.64 30.61
C MET A 167 4.61 40.63 30.96
N VAL A 168 5.05 41.58 31.77
CA VAL A 168 6.40 41.54 32.36
C VAL A 168 6.50 40.31 33.26
N SER A 169 7.62 39.61 33.18
CA SER A 169 7.89 38.37 33.91
C SER A 169 7.96 38.63 35.43
N SER A 170 7.49 37.67 36.23
CA SER A 170 7.60 37.72 37.69
C SER A 170 9.04 37.61 38.21
N SER A 171 10.02 37.38 37.34
CA SER A 171 11.46 37.56 37.63
C SER A 171 11.89 39.02 37.75
N VAL A 172 11.08 39.98 37.25
CA VAL A 172 11.42 41.41 37.22
C VAL A 172 10.62 42.16 38.29
N SER A 173 11.31 42.71 39.29
CA SER A 173 10.71 43.52 40.34
C SER A 173 10.60 44.99 39.94
N ILE A 174 9.40 45.45 39.57
CA ILE A 174 9.13 46.87 39.28
C ILE A 174 9.17 47.66 40.61
N PRO A 175 10.09 48.65 40.76
CA PRO A 175 10.21 49.46 41.97
C PRO A 175 9.12 50.54 42.03
N ALA A 176 9.05 51.28 43.14
CA ALA A 176 8.22 52.48 43.19
C ALA A 176 8.85 53.57 42.30
N LEU A 177 8.04 54.23 41.48
CA LEU A 177 8.50 55.24 40.51
C LEU A 177 7.95 56.62 40.88
N SER A 178 8.83 57.51 41.33
CA SER A 178 8.60 58.95 41.39
C SER A 178 8.97 59.65 40.07
N GLU A 179 9.76 58.99 39.23
CA GLU A 179 10.09 59.41 37.87
C GLU A 179 10.19 58.19 36.96
N LEU A 180 9.92 58.37 35.67
CA LEU A 180 10.10 57.29 34.67
C LEU A 180 10.35 57.83 33.26
N THR A 181 10.89 56.95 32.42
CA THR A 181 10.90 57.07 30.95
C THR A 181 10.43 55.75 30.36
N VAL A 182 9.46 55.79 29.46
CA VAL A 182 8.95 54.61 28.74
C VAL A 182 9.02 54.86 27.24
N CYS A 183 9.64 53.94 26.50
CA CYS A 183 9.82 54.06 25.05
C CYS A 183 9.40 52.76 24.36
N PHE A 184 8.76 52.87 23.19
CA PHE A 184 8.28 51.75 22.39
C PHE A 184 8.04 52.18 20.93
N GLU A 185 7.91 51.20 20.03
CA GLU A 185 7.37 51.39 18.68
C GLU A 185 5.97 50.79 18.59
N VAL A 186 5.05 51.45 17.89
CA VAL A 186 3.65 51.00 17.74
C VAL A 186 3.14 51.10 16.29
N GLU A 187 2.32 50.14 15.91
CA GLU A 187 1.65 49.99 14.61
C GLU A 187 0.16 49.69 14.87
N ARG A 188 -0.77 50.44 14.26
CA ARG A 188 -2.23 50.16 14.38
C ARG A 188 -2.72 49.25 13.25
N ILE A 189 -3.56 48.29 13.60
CA ILE A 189 -4.41 47.52 12.68
C ILE A 189 -5.85 48.07 12.66
N ALA A 190 -6.46 48.34 13.82
CA ALA A 190 -7.82 48.90 13.91
C ALA A 190 -7.97 49.89 15.08
N SER A 191 -8.97 50.79 15.01
CA SER A 191 -9.23 51.84 16.00
C SER A 191 -10.52 51.58 16.78
N LYS A 192 -10.50 51.86 18.08
CA LYS A 192 -11.61 51.65 19.02
C LYS A 192 -11.97 52.95 19.74
N GLN A 193 -13.23 53.06 20.19
CA GLN A 193 -13.72 54.18 21.00
C GLN A 193 -13.05 54.30 22.38
N LYS A 194 -12.43 53.21 22.85
CA LYS A 194 -11.56 53.14 24.03
C LYS A 194 -10.48 52.10 23.74
N GLU A 195 -9.21 52.47 23.89
CA GLU A 195 -8.05 51.63 23.56
C GLU A 195 -6.86 51.93 24.47
N TRP A 196 -6.32 50.91 25.13
CA TRP A 196 -5.11 50.99 25.98
C TRP A 196 -3.95 50.20 25.36
N LEU A 197 -2.76 50.80 25.30
CA LEU A 197 -1.53 50.18 24.77
C LEU A 197 -0.85 49.31 25.83
N PHE A 198 -0.78 49.80 27.07
CA PHE A 198 -0.30 49.06 28.23
C PHE A 198 -1.00 49.54 29.52
N SER A 199 -1.02 48.66 30.52
CA SER A 199 -1.59 48.91 31.85
C SER A 199 -0.72 48.25 32.93
N TYR A 200 -0.49 48.96 34.02
CA TYR A 200 0.17 48.52 35.24
C TYR A 200 -0.82 48.52 36.40
N TYR A 201 -0.98 47.36 37.03
CA TYR A 201 -2.00 47.11 38.05
C TYR A 201 -1.39 47.00 39.45
N GLY A 202 -1.87 47.83 40.37
CA GLY A 202 -1.42 47.91 41.76
C GLY A 202 -2.01 46.83 42.67
N SER A 203 -1.67 46.92 43.97
CA SER A 203 -2.12 46.00 45.03
C SER A 203 -3.62 46.20 45.36
N GLY A 204 -4.47 45.72 44.46
CA GLY A 204 -5.93 45.96 44.46
C GLY A 204 -6.57 45.88 43.07
N ASN A 205 -5.79 45.69 42.00
CA ASN A 205 -6.23 45.74 40.60
C ASN A 205 -6.72 47.13 40.14
N SER A 206 -6.33 48.18 40.88
CA SER A 206 -6.29 49.58 40.48
C SER A 206 -5.28 49.81 39.36
N VAL A 207 -5.53 50.80 38.49
CA VAL A 207 -4.63 51.16 37.38
C VAL A 207 -3.73 52.31 37.81
N GLU A 208 -2.48 51.99 38.15
CA GLU A 208 -1.55 52.97 38.73
C GLU A 208 -0.63 53.61 37.68
N LEU A 209 -0.49 52.98 36.51
CA LEU A 209 0.16 53.55 35.34
C LEU A 209 -0.44 52.95 34.07
N SER A 210 -0.92 53.75 33.12
CA SER A 210 -1.38 53.25 31.82
C SER A 210 -1.31 54.31 30.73
N LEU A 211 -1.33 53.86 29.47
CA LEU A 211 -1.32 54.73 28.29
C LEU A 211 -2.42 54.29 27.31
N GLY A 212 -3.31 55.21 26.94
CA GLY A 212 -4.44 54.90 26.07
C GLY A 212 -5.31 56.10 25.72
N SER A 213 -6.33 55.86 24.90
CA SER A 213 -7.35 56.84 24.55
C SER A 213 -8.72 56.39 25.00
N ASP A 214 -9.56 57.36 25.37
CA ASP A 214 -11.01 57.20 25.38
C ASP A 214 -11.68 58.36 24.62
N GLN A 215 -12.96 58.63 24.90
CA GLN A 215 -13.74 59.69 24.28
C GLN A 215 -13.23 61.12 24.60
N SER A 216 -12.33 61.28 25.59
CA SER A 216 -11.61 62.54 25.86
C SER A 216 -10.28 62.68 25.08
N GLY A 217 -9.94 61.67 24.27
CA GLY A 217 -8.68 61.58 23.54
C GLY A 217 -7.59 60.82 24.30
N MET A 218 -6.37 60.94 23.79
CA MET A 218 -5.18 60.26 24.31
C MET A 218 -4.76 60.81 25.68
N LYS A 219 -4.38 59.93 26.60
CA LYS A 219 -3.90 60.27 27.95
C LYS A 219 -3.02 59.19 28.57
N MET A 220 -2.20 59.61 29.52
CA MET A 220 -1.42 58.76 30.41
C MET A 220 -2.04 58.85 31.80
N VAL A 221 -2.30 57.73 32.45
CA VAL A 221 -2.75 57.70 33.85
C VAL A 221 -1.54 57.46 34.74
N VAL A 222 -1.42 58.20 35.86
CA VAL A 222 -0.36 58.01 36.87
C VAL A 222 -1.00 58.11 38.25
N ASP A 223 -0.87 57.05 39.06
CA ASP A 223 -1.45 56.95 40.42
C ASP A 223 -2.96 57.29 40.44
N GLY A 224 -3.69 56.74 39.46
CA GLY A 224 -5.10 57.00 39.21
C GLY A 224 -5.43 58.33 38.49
N GLU A 225 -4.51 59.29 38.43
CA GLU A 225 -4.77 60.63 37.87
C GLU A 225 -4.56 60.68 36.33
N PRO A 226 -5.52 61.22 35.55
CA PRO A 226 -5.44 61.27 34.10
C PRO A 226 -4.71 62.52 33.57
N CYS A 227 -3.50 62.34 33.06
CA CYS A 227 -2.73 63.37 32.34
C CYS A 227 -3.05 63.36 30.83
N PRO A 228 -3.73 64.40 30.28
CA PRO A 228 -4.09 64.44 28.86
C PRO A 228 -2.88 64.66 27.95
N LEU A 229 -2.85 63.91 26.84
CA LEU A 229 -1.81 63.96 25.80
C LEU A 229 -2.35 64.42 24.42
N SER A 230 -3.66 64.59 24.31
CA SER A 230 -4.38 64.84 23.05
C SER A 230 -4.04 66.16 22.33
N SER A 231 -3.26 67.05 22.97
CA SER A 231 -2.66 68.23 22.36
C SER A 231 -1.33 67.97 21.62
N VAL A 232 -0.77 66.77 21.75
CA VAL A 232 0.58 66.40 21.25
C VAL A 232 0.58 65.10 20.45
N ILE A 233 -0.08 64.05 20.96
CA ILE A 233 -0.35 62.81 20.22
C ILE A 233 -1.85 62.57 20.23
N SER A 234 -2.46 62.48 19.05
CA SER A 234 -3.82 62.02 18.87
C SER A 234 -3.83 60.50 18.63
N THR A 235 -5.02 59.90 18.64
CA THR A 235 -5.14 58.52 18.17
C THR A 235 -4.77 58.39 16.69
N ALA A 236 -4.98 59.42 15.85
CA ALA A 236 -4.76 59.33 14.40
C ALA A 236 -3.27 59.18 14.02
N ASP A 237 -2.34 59.56 14.90
CA ASP A 237 -0.90 59.51 14.65
C ASP A 237 -0.32 58.08 14.63
N PHE A 238 -1.05 57.10 15.18
CA PHE A 238 -0.67 55.68 15.11
C PHE A 238 -1.09 55.06 13.76
N THR A 239 -0.14 55.04 12.84
CA THR A 239 -0.29 54.52 11.46
C THR A 239 -0.21 52.98 11.38
N ALA A 240 -0.52 52.43 10.19
CA ALA A 240 -0.21 51.03 9.82
C ALA A 240 1.28 50.82 9.46
N SER A 241 2.18 51.46 10.22
CA SER A 241 3.63 51.30 10.16
C SER A 241 4.19 51.59 11.55
N MET A 242 5.27 50.90 11.96
CA MET A 242 5.89 51.11 13.27
C MET A 242 6.39 52.55 13.44
N ARG A 243 6.05 53.16 14.57
CA ARG A 243 6.50 54.52 14.94
C ARG A 243 7.03 54.57 16.36
N PRO A 244 8.26 55.07 16.59
CA PRO A 244 8.82 55.20 17.93
C PRO A 244 8.17 56.36 18.69
N VAL A 245 7.82 56.09 19.95
CA VAL A 245 7.25 57.02 20.92
C VAL A 245 8.01 56.85 22.22
N CYS A 246 8.43 57.96 22.83
CA CYS A 246 8.91 57.99 24.22
C CYS A 246 8.07 58.96 25.04
N LEU A 247 7.79 58.60 26.30
CA LEU A 247 7.17 59.47 27.29
C LEU A 247 8.04 59.50 28.55
N THR A 248 8.19 60.67 29.16
CA THR A 248 8.90 60.84 30.45
C THR A 248 8.00 61.56 31.45
N TRP A 249 8.16 61.25 32.73
CA TRP A 249 7.38 61.87 33.80
C TRP A 249 8.21 62.03 35.08
N THR A 250 7.95 63.11 35.83
CA THR A 250 8.48 63.31 37.19
C THR A 250 7.43 63.90 38.14
N SER A 251 7.31 63.28 39.30
CA SER A 251 6.44 63.68 40.42
C SER A 251 6.82 65.04 41.03
N SER A 252 8.09 65.45 40.91
CA SER A 252 8.65 66.62 41.61
C SER A 252 7.96 67.94 41.24
N ASN A 253 7.53 68.06 39.98
CA ASN A 253 6.89 69.25 39.40
C ASN A 253 5.68 68.90 38.51
N GLY A 254 5.32 67.60 38.39
CA GLY A 254 4.22 67.13 37.54
C GLY A 254 4.51 67.19 36.03
N GLN A 255 5.78 67.37 35.66
CA GLN A 255 6.19 67.48 34.26
C GLN A 255 6.07 66.13 33.56
N LEU A 256 5.46 66.16 32.37
CA LEU A 256 5.21 65.04 31.49
C LEU A 256 5.70 65.44 30.09
N ALA A 257 6.70 64.75 29.56
CA ALA A 257 7.19 65.03 28.21
C ALA A 257 6.91 63.88 27.25
N VAL A 258 6.81 64.23 25.97
CA VAL A 258 6.56 63.29 24.87
C VAL A 258 7.54 63.57 23.74
N TYR A 259 8.25 62.54 23.30
CA TYR A 259 9.17 62.60 22.17
C TYR A 259 8.65 61.70 21.05
N PHE A 260 8.32 62.31 19.90
CA PHE A 260 7.64 61.65 18.79
C PHE A 260 8.01 62.31 17.46
N ASN A 261 8.25 61.50 16.41
CA ASN A 261 8.75 61.96 15.11
C ASN A 261 9.95 62.94 15.19
N GLY A 262 10.81 62.79 16.20
CA GLY A 262 11.99 63.65 16.43
C GLY A 262 11.71 64.98 17.13
N VAL A 263 10.48 65.26 17.56
CA VAL A 263 10.09 66.49 18.26
C VAL A 263 9.82 66.19 19.74
N TYR A 264 10.41 66.99 20.63
CA TYR A 264 10.18 66.94 22.07
C TYR A 264 9.11 67.96 22.49
N TRP A 265 8.11 67.49 23.23
CA TRP A 265 6.98 68.30 23.71
C TRP A 265 6.91 68.23 25.23
N ASN A 266 6.69 69.38 25.86
CA ASN A 266 6.63 69.50 27.32
C ASN A 266 5.20 69.82 27.77
N LEU A 267 4.64 68.98 28.65
CA LEU A 267 3.30 69.12 29.24
C LEU A 267 3.41 69.19 30.77
N ASN A 268 2.41 69.81 31.41
CA ASN A 268 2.32 69.89 32.87
C ASN A 268 1.05 69.19 33.34
N CYS A 269 1.20 68.10 34.07
CA CYS A 269 0.13 67.35 34.71
C CYS A 269 0.11 67.65 36.21
N SER A 270 -0.45 68.79 36.59
CA SER A 270 -0.47 69.28 37.98
C SER A 270 -1.18 68.34 38.98
N ALA A 271 -2.05 67.45 38.51
CA ALA A 271 -2.68 66.41 39.33
C ALA A 271 -1.70 65.30 39.79
N SER A 272 -0.61 65.09 39.05
CA SER A 272 0.41 64.06 39.33
C SER A 272 1.52 64.51 40.29
N VAL A 273 1.53 65.78 40.69
CA VAL A 273 2.56 66.35 41.58
C VAL A 273 2.54 65.65 42.94
N GLY A 274 3.68 65.14 43.38
CA GLY A 274 3.82 64.43 44.66
C GLY A 274 3.22 63.02 44.69
N ARG A 275 2.71 62.50 43.56
CA ARG A 275 2.28 61.09 43.44
C ARG A 275 3.47 60.15 43.20
N SER A 276 3.29 58.85 43.38
CA SER A 276 4.29 57.84 43.04
C SER A 276 3.60 56.57 42.57
N VAL A 277 4.05 56.02 41.44
CA VAL A 277 3.59 54.68 41.02
C VAL A 277 4.12 53.67 42.06
N PRO A 278 3.27 52.81 42.67
CA PRO A 278 3.68 51.89 43.73
C PRO A 278 4.47 50.70 43.18
N ALA A 279 5.33 50.11 44.01
CA ALA A 279 6.15 48.94 43.67
C ALA A 279 5.33 47.63 43.62
N GLY A 280 5.84 46.63 42.90
CA GLY A 280 5.37 45.24 42.98
C GLY A 280 4.01 44.95 42.33
N GLY A 281 3.50 45.85 41.49
CA GLY A 281 2.34 45.62 40.63
C GLY A 281 2.66 44.79 39.37
N ILE A 282 1.64 44.53 38.55
CA ILE A 282 1.77 43.74 37.32
C ILE A 282 1.69 44.66 36.10
N PHE A 283 2.75 44.71 35.28
CA PHE A 283 2.76 45.41 34.00
C PHE A 283 2.36 44.46 32.86
N GLN A 284 1.40 44.86 32.03
CA GLN A 284 0.96 44.10 30.87
C GLN A 284 0.67 44.99 29.66
N LEU A 285 0.76 44.39 28.47
CA LEU A 285 0.25 44.99 27.25
C LEU A 285 -1.28 45.01 27.26
N GLY A 286 -1.86 46.01 26.60
CA GLY A 286 -3.30 46.22 26.56
C GLY A 286 -3.91 46.67 27.89
N GLY A 287 -5.12 46.19 28.16
CA GLY A 287 -5.91 46.45 29.37
C GLY A 287 -7.33 45.90 29.20
N GLN A 288 -8.30 46.35 30.02
CA GLN A 288 -9.70 45.91 29.89
C GLN A 288 -10.27 46.14 28.48
N GLN A 289 -9.86 47.22 27.81
CA GLN A 289 -10.19 47.53 26.43
C GLN A 289 -8.89 47.80 25.66
N SER A 290 -8.20 46.74 25.25
CA SER A 290 -6.91 46.83 24.58
C SER A 290 -6.99 47.48 23.19
N PHE A 291 -5.92 48.19 22.83
CA PHE A 291 -5.57 48.62 21.47
C PHE A 291 -5.63 47.46 20.46
N ASP A 292 -5.67 47.76 19.16
CA ASP A 292 -5.71 46.75 18.08
C ASP A 292 -4.57 46.99 17.09
N GLY A 293 -3.49 46.26 17.27
CA GLY A 293 -2.23 46.52 16.56
C GLY A 293 -1.06 45.79 17.18
N ASN A 294 0.15 46.17 16.78
CA ASN A 294 1.40 45.58 17.27
C ASN A 294 2.23 46.62 18.02
N ILE A 295 3.03 46.15 18.98
CA ILE A 295 4.01 46.94 19.71
C ILE A 295 5.38 46.25 19.65
N TYR A 296 6.44 47.03 19.72
CA TYR A 296 7.82 46.59 19.61
C TYR A 296 8.75 47.39 20.53
N ASN A 297 9.85 46.78 20.96
CA ASN A 297 10.94 47.42 21.70
C ASN A 297 10.52 48.25 22.93
N LEU A 298 9.48 47.80 23.65
CA LEU A 298 8.95 48.47 24.84
C LEU A 298 9.90 48.30 26.02
N ARG A 299 10.45 49.43 26.48
CA ARG A 299 11.49 49.54 27.52
C ARG A 299 11.09 50.59 28.56
N LEU A 300 11.45 50.35 29.82
CA LEU A 300 11.15 51.24 30.95
C LEU A 300 12.42 51.54 31.76
N TRP A 301 12.60 52.81 32.11
CA TRP A 301 13.64 53.31 33.01
C TRP A 301 13.01 54.04 34.21
N ASN A 302 13.69 53.96 35.36
CA ASN A 302 13.30 54.58 36.64
C ASN A 302 13.79 56.03 36.82
N ARG A 303 13.88 56.78 35.73
CA ARG A 303 14.27 58.20 35.72
C ARG A 303 13.63 58.93 34.55
N SER A 304 13.42 60.24 34.67
CA SER A 304 13.12 61.08 33.51
C SER A 304 14.40 61.28 32.66
N MET A 305 14.28 61.25 31.33
CA MET A 305 15.36 61.53 30.38
C MET A 305 15.20 62.94 29.77
N THR A 306 16.31 63.59 29.41
CA THR A 306 16.29 64.87 28.68
C THR A 306 16.06 64.68 27.18
N GLU A 307 15.84 65.76 26.43
CA GLU A 307 15.72 65.69 24.97
C GLU A 307 17.02 65.16 24.31
N GLU A 308 18.19 65.57 24.80
CA GLU A 308 19.48 65.11 24.29
C GLU A 308 19.66 63.60 24.50
N GLU A 309 19.25 63.10 25.67
CA GLU A 309 19.29 61.66 25.98
C GLU A 309 18.30 60.87 25.13
N LEU A 310 17.07 61.35 24.95
CA LEU A 310 16.06 60.72 24.08
C LEU A 310 16.44 60.76 22.60
N ARG A 311 17.19 61.78 22.16
CA ARG A 311 17.73 61.88 20.79
C ARG A 311 18.95 60.98 20.58
N ALA A 312 19.71 60.68 21.64
CA ALA A 312 20.83 59.75 21.63
C ALA A 312 20.45 58.29 21.94
N LEU A 313 19.23 58.04 22.41
CA LEU A 313 18.73 56.73 22.83
C LEU A 313 18.70 55.74 21.66
N THR A 314 19.67 54.84 21.61
CA THR A 314 19.70 53.77 20.62
C THR A 314 18.64 52.71 20.92
N CYS A 315 18.28 51.93 19.92
CA CYS A 315 17.19 50.96 20.04
C CYS A 315 17.61 49.70 20.82
N ASP A 316 18.90 49.37 20.85
CA ASP A 316 19.55 48.27 21.57
C ASP A 316 19.81 48.58 23.07
N GLN A 317 19.88 49.86 23.45
CA GLN A 317 20.10 50.28 24.84
C GLN A 317 19.03 49.69 25.79
N GLN A 318 19.48 49.06 26.86
CA GLN A 318 18.62 48.33 27.79
C GLN A 318 17.83 49.24 28.74
N GLY A 319 16.58 48.87 29.02
CA GLY A 319 15.75 49.47 30.08
C GLY A 319 16.25 49.18 31.49
N SER A 320 16.26 50.17 32.39
CA SER A 320 16.74 50.00 33.78
C SER A 320 15.71 49.40 34.75
N VAL A 321 14.46 49.23 34.31
CA VAL A 321 13.41 48.51 35.05
C VAL A 321 13.02 47.22 34.32
N PHE A 322 12.74 47.31 33.03
CA PHE A 322 12.60 46.15 32.14
C PHE A 322 13.04 46.51 30.72
N ASP A 323 13.50 45.49 29.99
CA ASP A 323 13.95 45.59 28.61
C ASP A 323 13.11 44.69 27.68
N TRP A 324 13.17 44.90 26.37
CA TRP A 324 12.44 44.09 25.38
C TRP A 324 13.17 42.76 25.08
N ASP A 325 13.31 41.93 26.11
CA ASP A 325 13.98 40.62 26.07
C ASP A 325 13.12 39.47 26.64
N ASN A 326 13.37 38.25 26.17
CA ASN A 326 12.68 37.02 26.59
C ASN A 326 12.85 36.68 28.08
N SER A 327 13.90 37.17 28.75
CA SER A 327 14.08 36.99 30.20
C SER A 327 13.21 37.95 31.05
N HIS A 328 12.78 39.07 30.45
CA HIS A 328 11.99 40.11 31.11
C HIS A 328 10.50 40.04 30.79
N TRP A 329 10.09 39.32 29.74
CA TRP A 329 8.69 39.24 29.30
C TRP A 329 8.14 37.81 29.20
N THR A 330 6.96 37.59 29.76
CA THR A 330 6.12 36.41 29.51
C THR A 330 5.20 36.71 28.33
N VAL A 331 5.63 36.37 27.11
CA VAL A 331 4.85 36.58 25.87
C VAL A 331 4.31 35.23 25.35
N PRO A 332 2.98 35.06 25.21
CA PRO A 332 2.41 33.92 24.50
C PRO A 332 2.86 33.90 23.04
N SER A 333 3.40 32.76 22.56
CA SER A 333 3.96 32.62 21.20
C SER A 333 2.95 32.83 20.07
N SER A 334 1.65 32.83 20.37
CA SER A 334 0.54 33.19 19.48
C SER A 334 0.39 34.69 19.22
N LEU A 335 0.99 35.54 20.05
CA LEU A 335 1.00 37.00 19.89
C LEU A 335 2.27 37.51 19.20
N VAL A 336 3.21 36.63 18.87
CA VAL A 336 4.56 36.97 18.42
C VAL A 336 4.64 36.91 16.89
N GLN A 337 5.14 37.96 16.25
CA GLN A 337 5.36 38.03 14.80
C GLN A 337 6.80 38.47 14.50
N ILE A 338 7.45 37.82 13.52
CA ILE A 338 8.72 38.27 12.96
C ILE A 338 8.41 39.22 11.79
N ASP A 339 9.10 40.35 11.73
CA ASP A 339 8.91 41.38 10.71
C ASP A 339 10.27 42.02 10.41
N ASN A 340 10.76 41.90 9.17
CA ASN A 340 12.11 42.32 8.81
C ASN A 340 12.32 43.86 8.76
N THR A 341 11.30 44.67 9.08
CA THR A 341 11.35 46.14 9.07
C THR A 341 11.60 46.78 10.45
N LEU A 342 11.71 45.97 11.51
CA LEU A 342 11.84 46.44 12.90
C LEU A 342 13.21 47.05 13.20
N SER A 343 13.23 48.13 14.01
CA SER A 343 14.39 49.03 14.15
C SER A 343 15.68 48.41 14.70
N CYS A 344 15.61 47.30 15.46
CA CYS A 344 16.79 46.61 16.01
C CYS A 344 17.11 45.27 15.35
N ILE A 345 16.56 44.96 14.17
CA ILE A 345 16.93 43.72 13.48
C ILE A 345 18.37 43.79 13.03
N CYS A 346 19.20 42.95 13.66
CA CYS A 346 20.62 42.97 13.42
C CYS A 346 20.98 42.10 12.22
N PHE A 347 20.94 42.71 11.04
CA PHE A 347 21.39 42.13 9.78
C PHE A 347 22.42 43.09 9.15
N PRO A 348 23.63 42.64 8.74
CA PRO A 348 24.11 41.25 8.72
C PRO A 348 24.97 40.85 9.94
N HIS A 349 25.28 41.75 10.89
CA HIS A 349 26.28 41.52 11.94
C HIS A 349 25.88 42.03 13.34
N CYS A 350 25.38 41.14 14.19
CA CYS A 350 25.86 41.04 15.58
C CYS A 350 25.88 39.57 16.00
N ILE A 351 27.09 39.06 16.23
CA ILE A 351 27.28 37.81 16.96
C ILE A 351 27.52 38.19 18.41
N HIS A 352 26.52 38.03 19.28
CA HIS A 352 26.77 38.09 20.74
C HIS A 352 27.44 36.79 21.19
N LEU A 353 28.72 36.70 20.87
CA LEU A 353 29.62 35.63 21.26
C LEU A 353 29.86 35.65 22.78
N THR A 354 29.66 34.52 23.43
CA THR A 354 30.59 34.08 24.48
C THR A 354 31.80 33.45 23.79
N SER A 355 32.76 34.28 23.37
CA SER A 355 33.97 33.82 22.68
C SER A 355 35.08 33.41 23.65
N ALA A 356 35.61 32.22 23.42
CA ALA A 356 37.05 32.08 23.29
C ALA A 356 37.35 32.05 21.78
N ALA A 357 38.33 32.80 21.31
CA ALA A 357 38.66 32.91 19.88
C ALA A 357 39.95 32.15 19.54
N PRO A 358 39.98 31.39 18.43
CA PRO A 358 41.23 30.99 17.77
C PRO A 358 41.80 32.14 16.90
N PRO A 359 43.10 32.10 16.56
CA PRO A 359 43.77 33.20 15.87
C PRO A 359 43.57 33.20 14.34
N SER A 360 43.93 34.34 13.74
CA SER A 360 43.87 34.64 12.31
C SER A 360 44.86 33.86 11.43
N GLY A 361 44.41 33.48 10.22
CA GLY A 361 45.21 33.74 9.01
C GLY A 361 45.39 32.59 8.02
N VAL A 362 44.58 32.61 6.94
CA VAL A 362 45.05 32.47 5.53
C VAL A 362 44.14 33.35 4.66
N ASN A 363 44.72 34.17 3.79
CA ASN A 363 43.99 34.85 2.71
C ASN A 363 44.08 33.99 1.43
N THR A 364 42.96 33.37 1.03
CA THR A 364 42.76 32.83 -0.32
C THR A 364 41.39 33.26 -0.81
N ALA A 365 41.31 33.79 -2.03
CA ALA A 365 40.07 34.34 -2.57
C ALA A 365 39.02 33.24 -2.81
N PHE A 366 37.82 33.42 -2.28
CA PHE A 366 36.68 32.58 -2.62
C PHE A 366 36.22 32.90 -4.05
N SER A 367 36.52 32.02 -4.99
CA SER A 367 35.83 31.96 -6.28
C SER A 367 34.41 31.42 -6.06
N SER A 368 33.40 32.25 -6.37
CA SER A 368 32.01 31.89 -6.70
C SER A 368 31.55 30.45 -6.35
N SER A 369 30.80 30.31 -5.25
CA SER A 369 30.20 29.05 -4.84
C SER A 369 28.98 28.68 -5.70
N CYS A 370 29.17 27.85 -6.73
CA CYS A 370 28.05 27.07 -7.28
C CYS A 370 27.59 26.04 -6.24
N THR A 371 26.27 25.89 -6.05
CA THR A 371 25.67 24.74 -5.36
C THR A 371 25.67 23.50 -6.28
N SER A 372 25.36 22.31 -5.77
CA SER A 372 25.65 21.05 -6.49
C SER A 372 24.68 20.65 -7.60
N MET A 373 23.84 21.57 -8.08
CA MET A 373 23.28 21.45 -9.42
C MET A 373 24.35 21.98 -10.38
N GLY A 374 24.88 21.13 -11.27
CA GLY A 374 25.84 21.57 -12.28
C GLY A 374 25.31 22.79 -13.03
N CYS A 375 26.18 23.75 -13.37
CA CYS A 375 25.77 25.13 -13.63
C CYS A 375 25.69 25.47 -15.14
N PRO A 376 24.53 25.30 -15.81
CA PRO A 376 24.04 26.31 -16.71
C PRO A 376 23.35 27.42 -15.90
N GLU A 377 23.47 28.65 -16.38
CA GLU A 377 22.65 29.78 -15.91
C GLU A 377 21.23 29.74 -16.52
N ASP A 378 20.90 28.63 -17.21
CA ASP A 378 19.72 28.48 -18.04
C ASP A 378 18.64 27.62 -17.37
N LEU A 379 17.39 28.10 -17.42
CA LEU A 379 16.21 27.43 -16.89
C LEU A 379 15.26 27.03 -18.03
N PHE A 380 14.84 25.76 -18.04
CA PHE A 380 13.89 25.23 -19.02
C PHE A 380 12.47 25.29 -18.47
N TYR A 381 11.55 25.89 -19.24
CA TYR A 381 10.14 26.00 -18.92
C TYR A 381 9.28 25.29 -19.98
N ARG A 382 8.32 24.50 -19.52
CA ARG A 382 7.24 23.91 -20.33
C ARG A 382 6.06 24.89 -20.36
N VAL A 383 5.84 25.50 -21.51
CA VAL A 383 4.78 26.49 -21.74
C VAL A 383 3.62 25.80 -22.48
N SER A 384 2.47 25.64 -21.83
CA SER A 384 1.25 25.04 -22.40
C SER A 384 0.14 26.09 -22.51
N PHE A 385 -0.46 26.26 -23.69
CA PHE A 385 -1.51 27.26 -23.89
C PHE A 385 -2.54 26.87 -24.95
N TRP A 386 -3.72 27.49 -24.86
CA TRP A 386 -4.88 27.19 -25.70
C TRP A 386 -5.27 28.41 -26.53
N MET A 387 -5.36 28.22 -27.84
CA MET A 387 -5.77 29.26 -28.78
C MET A 387 -7.03 28.85 -29.55
N LYS A 388 -7.80 29.85 -29.99
CA LYS A 388 -8.85 29.70 -31.00
C LYS A 388 -8.51 30.55 -32.21
N SER A 389 -8.69 30.00 -33.41
CA SER A 389 -8.44 30.69 -34.68
C SER A 389 -9.17 30.00 -35.83
N ASP A 390 -9.67 30.78 -36.77
CA ASP A 390 -10.29 30.27 -38.00
C ASP A 390 -9.25 30.01 -39.12
N LEU A 391 -7.96 30.08 -38.78
CA LEU A 391 -6.81 29.82 -39.66
C LEU A 391 -6.43 28.33 -39.73
N SER A 392 -5.76 27.94 -40.82
CA SER A 392 -5.19 26.59 -40.96
C SER A 392 -4.00 26.37 -40.01
N GLN A 393 -3.78 25.11 -39.60
CA GLN A 393 -2.72 24.72 -38.64
C GLN A 393 -1.34 25.33 -38.98
N GLN A 394 -0.88 25.28 -40.24
CA GLN A 394 0.40 25.87 -40.67
C GLN A 394 0.49 27.40 -40.54
N ALA A 395 -0.65 28.11 -40.53
CA ALA A 395 -0.68 29.55 -40.26
C ALA A 395 -0.65 29.81 -38.74
N VAL A 396 -1.34 28.97 -37.95
CA VAL A 396 -1.29 29.00 -36.49
C VAL A 396 0.13 28.69 -35.97
N GLU A 397 0.83 27.70 -36.52
CA GLU A 397 2.21 27.36 -36.17
C GLU A 397 3.19 28.53 -36.39
N ARG A 398 3.06 29.26 -37.51
CA ARG A 398 3.85 30.48 -37.74
C ARG A 398 3.50 31.60 -36.76
N ALA A 399 2.22 31.76 -36.43
CA ALA A 399 1.79 32.77 -35.47
C ALA A 399 2.25 32.43 -34.03
N VAL A 400 2.31 31.13 -33.66
CA VAL A 400 2.87 30.65 -32.39
C VAL A 400 4.34 31.02 -32.26
N SER A 401 5.17 30.72 -33.27
CA SER A 401 6.61 31.02 -33.19
C SER A 401 6.89 32.52 -33.09
N LEU A 402 6.11 33.35 -33.79
CA LEU A 402 6.16 34.81 -33.68
C LEU A 402 5.69 35.30 -32.30
N LEU A 403 4.58 34.77 -31.78
CA LEU A 403 4.04 35.12 -30.46
C LEU A 403 5.03 34.82 -29.34
N LEU A 404 5.65 33.63 -29.33
CA LEU A 404 6.61 33.22 -28.30
C LEU A 404 7.85 34.12 -28.31
N ASN A 405 8.50 34.28 -29.47
CA ASN A 405 9.69 35.13 -29.60
C ASN A 405 9.39 36.61 -29.25
N GLN A 406 8.23 37.13 -29.64
CA GLN A 406 7.81 38.47 -29.26
C GLN A 406 7.43 38.60 -27.78
N ALA A 407 6.86 37.56 -27.15
CA ALA A 407 6.48 37.56 -25.75
C ALA A 407 7.70 37.73 -24.86
N PHE A 408 8.75 36.94 -25.11
CA PHE A 408 9.90 36.78 -24.23
C PHE A 408 11.12 37.63 -24.58
N HIS A 409 11.07 38.48 -25.63
CA HIS A 409 12.16 39.37 -26.08
C HIS A 409 12.85 40.26 -25.01
N LYS A 410 12.27 40.41 -23.81
CA LYS A 410 12.89 41.11 -22.68
C LYS A 410 14.03 40.33 -22.04
N TRP A 411 14.04 39.01 -22.23
CA TRP A 411 14.98 38.08 -21.63
C TRP A 411 15.81 37.39 -22.72
N THR A 412 17.04 36.99 -22.37
CA THR A 412 17.87 36.07 -23.14
C THR A 412 17.19 34.70 -23.16
N HIS A 413 16.56 34.34 -24.28
CA HIS A 413 15.72 33.13 -24.39
C HIS A 413 15.90 32.42 -25.73
N SER A 414 15.60 31.11 -25.76
CA SER A 414 15.38 30.35 -27.00
C SER A 414 14.09 29.53 -26.91
N VAL A 415 13.43 29.30 -28.04
CA VAL A 415 12.32 28.35 -28.16
C VAL A 415 12.88 27.09 -28.83
N GLU A 416 13.29 26.13 -28.00
CA GLU A 416 14.01 24.92 -28.44
C GLU A 416 13.12 23.97 -29.24
N HIS A 417 11.83 23.87 -28.86
CA HIS A 417 10.82 23.08 -29.56
C HIS A 417 9.42 23.64 -29.30
N PHE A 418 8.49 23.46 -30.23
CA PHE A 418 7.08 23.69 -30.00
C PHE A 418 6.20 22.78 -30.87
N SER A 419 5.02 22.45 -30.38
CA SER A 419 4.03 21.60 -31.05
C SER A 419 2.64 22.24 -30.98
N VAL A 420 1.88 22.14 -32.08
CA VAL A 420 0.53 22.68 -32.23
C VAL A 420 -0.39 21.54 -32.71
N VAL A 421 -1.51 21.34 -32.02
CA VAL A 421 -2.44 20.22 -32.30
C VAL A 421 -3.88 20.75 -32.32
N GLU A 422 -4.59 20.53 -33.43
CA GLU A 422 -6.03 20.82 -33.55
C GLU A 422 -6.84 19.89 -32.62
N THR A 423 -7.72 20.46 -31.80
CA THR A 423 -8.42 19.72 -30.74
C THR A 423 -9.86 19.40 -31.10
N GLY A 424 -9.99 18.37 -31.95
CA GLY A 424 -11.26 17.78 -32.37
C GLY A 424 -11.71 18.26 -33.75
N ALA A 425 -12.05 17.33 -34.64
CA ALA A 425 -12.37 17.63 -36.03
C ALA A 425 -13.52 18.63 -36.18
N GLY A 426 -13.24 19.81 -36.75
CA GLY A 426 -14.23 20.89 -36.90
C GLY A 426 -14.35 21.79 -35.67
N SER A 427 -13.41 21.72 -34.72
CA SER A 427 -13.24 22.66 -33.63
C SER A 427 -12.06 23.58 -33.94
N ASN A 428 -12.32 24.87 -34.12
CA ASN A 428 -11.32 25.90 -34.43
C ASN A 428 -10.39 26.24 -33.24
N SER A 429 -9.98 25.24 -32.46
CA SER A 429 -9.17 25.35 -31.24
C SER A 429 -7.90 24.50 -31.31
N PHE A 430 -6.80 25.09 -30.88
CA PHE A 430 -5.47 24.50 -30.97
C PHE A 430 -4.84 24.45 -29.57
N SER A 431 -4.43 23.24 -29.17
CA SER A 431 -3.54 23.04 -28.03
C SER A 431 -2.11 23.28 -28.48
N CYS A 432 -1.40 24.17 -27.79
CA CYS A 432 -0.03 24.55 -28.12
C CYS A 432 0.87 24.26 -26.92
N GLN A 433 2.02 23.62 -27.16
CA GLN A 433 3.05 23.38 -26.14
C GLN A 433 4.40 23.84 -26.68
N ALA A 434 5.26 24.37 -25.81
CA ALA A 434 6.59 24.83 -26.17
C ALA A 434 7.61 24.59 -25.04
N LEU A 435 8.84 24.30 -25.45
CA LEU A 435 10.03 24.27 -24.62
C LEU A 435 10.74 25.62 -24.73
N LEU A 436 10.65 26.43 -23.68
CA LEU A 436 11.32 27.72 -23.56
C LEU A 436 12.57 27.56 -22.70
N LEU A 437 13.71 28.04 -23.18
CA LEU A 437 14.92 28.23 -22.38
C LEU A 437 15.04 29.72 -22.03
N ILE A 438 15.38 30.05 -20.78
CA ILE A 438 15.73 31.41 -20.36
C ILE A 438 17.08 31.38 -19.65
N SER A 439 18.03 32.19 -20.11
CA SER A 439 19.41 32.29 -19.60
C SER A 439 19.60 33.48 -18.66
N ASN A 440 20.34 33.26 -17.57
CA ASN A 440 20.86 34.27 -16.63
C ASN A 440 19.79 35.10 -15.89
N GLU A 441 18.60 34.53 -15.69
CA GLU A 441 17.48 35.15 -14.96
C GLU A 441 16.72 34.06 -14.15
N SER A 442 16.58 34.23 -12.83
CA SER A 442 15.93 33.25 -11.95
C SER A 442 14.43 33.55 -11.77
N LEU A 443 13.65 33.41 -12.85
CA LEU A 443 12.24 33.83 -12.91
C LEU A 443 11.27 32.80 -12.32
N SER A 444 10.22 33.29 -11.67
CA SER A 444 9.09 32.46 -11.23
C SER A 444 8.16 32.07 -12.38
N GLU A 445 7.40 30.98 -12.22
CA GLU A 445 6.43 30.52 -13.22
C GLU A 445 5.36 31.58 -13.53
N ASP A 446 4.95 32.35 -12.52
CA ASP A 446 3.97 33.43 -12.64
C ASP A 446 4.49 34.62 -13.47
N GLU A 447 5.77 35.00 -13.34
CA GLU A 447 6.37 36.09 -14.11
C GLU A 447 6.48 35.75 -15.61
N VAL A 448 6.84 34.50 -15.92
CA VAL A 448 6.88 33.99 -17.31
C VAL A 448 5.45 33.86 -17.87
N SER A 449 4.50 33.39 -17.06
CA SER A 449 3.07 33.31 -17.42
C SER A 449 2.44 34.69 -17.68
N ALA A 450 2.87 35.72 -16.95
CA ALA A 450 2.40 37.10 -17.11
C ALA A 450 2.70 37.69 -18.50
N GLN A 451 3.88 37.42 -19.09
CA GLN A 451 4.23 38.00 -20.40
C GLN A 451 3.36 37.48 -21.55
N LEU A 452 2.87 36.23 -21.47
CA LEU A 452 1.94 35.65 -22.44
C LEU A 452 0.49 36.06 -22.14
N SER A 453 0.03 35.91 -20.90
CA SER A 453 -1.37 36.19 -20.52
C SER A 453 -1.82 37.65 -20.72
N GLY A 454 -0.87 38.59 -20.73
CA GLY A 454 -1.11 40.00 -21.07
C GLY A 454 -1.42 40.27 -22.55
N ARG A 455 -1.10 39.35 -23.48
CA ARG A 455 -1.24 39.55 -24.93
C ARG A 455 -2.50 38.89 -25.47
N ARG A 456 -3.67 39.49 -25.17
CA ARG A 456 -4.99 38.90 -25.48
C ARG A 456 -5.46 39.04 -26.94
N LEU A 457 -4.87 39.93 -27.73
CA LEU A 457 -5.08 40.00 -29.19
C LEU A 457 -3.75 40.22 -29.92
N LEU A 458 -3.60 39.52 -31.05
CA LEU A 458 -2.76 39.90 -32.18
C LEU A 458 -3.71 40.39 -33.28
N ASP A 459 -3.86 41.70 -33.43
CA ASP A 459 -4.94 42.31 -34.24
C ASP A 459 -4.90 41.91 -35.73
N ASP A 460 -3.74 41.53 -36.27
CA ASP A 460 -3.59 41.10 -37.67
C ASP A 460 -4.05 39.65 -37.97
N ALA A 461 -4.39 38.82 -36.97
CA ALA A 461 -4.38 37.35 -37.15
C ALA A 461 -5.57 36.54 -36.60
N GLN A 462 -6.66 37.18 -36.11
CA GLN A 462 -7.86 36.47 -35.59
C GLN A 462 -7.56 35.38 -34.54
N LEU A 463 -6.51 35.57 -33.74
CA LEU A 463 -6.07 34.61 -32.72
C LEU A 463 -6.52 35.06 -31.33
N GLN A 464 -7.25 34.19 -30.63
CA GLN A 464 -7.69 34.41 -29.26
C GLN A 464 -7.01 33.42 -28.30
N LEU A 465 -6.31 33.93 -27.30
CA LEU A 465 -5.60 33.17 -26.26
C LEU A 465 -6.51 32.98 -25.03
N PHE A 466 -6.78 31.72 -24.63
CA PHE A 466 -7.77 31.40 -23.58
C PHE A 466 -7.18 31.01 -22.25
N SER A 467 -6.06 30.28 -22.26
CA SER A 467 -5.41 29.76 -21.07
C SER A 467 -3.92 29.62 -21.33
N VAL A 468 -3.11 29.95 -20.32
CA VAL A 468 -1.66 29.80 -20.31
C VAL A 468 -1.29 29.12 -19.00
N SER A 469 -0.46 28.08 -19.08
CA SER A 469 0.18 27.42 -17.96
C SER A 469 1.65 27.30 -18.30
N VAL A 470 2.49 28.03 -17.56
CA VAL A 470 3.93 27.81 -17.55
C VAL A 470 4.24 26.89 -16.38
N ARG A 471 5.23 25.99 -16.55
CA ARG A 471 5.92 25.33 -15.45
C ARG A 471 7.41 25.29 -15.71
N LEU A 472 8.22 25.36 -14.67
CA LEU A 472 9.62 24.93 -14.74
C LEU A 472 9.65 23.42 -15.04
N ILE A 473 10.63 22.96 -15.82
CA ILE A 473 10.85 21.53 -16.02
C ILE A 473 11.51 20.94 -14.78
N GLU A 474 11.01 19.78 -14.38
CA GLU A 474 11.47 19.04 -13.21
C GLU A 474 12.95 18.64 -13.36
N ASN A 475 13.73 18.61 -12.27
CA ASN A 475 15.07 18.03 -12.31
C ASN A 475 14.99 16.50 -12.44
N CYS A 476 16.04 15.86 -12.96
CA CYS A 476 16.16 14.42 -12.81
C CYS A 476 16.44 14.09 -11.34
N GLU A 477 15.58 13.25 -10.73
CA GLU A 477 15.65 12.86 -9.32
C GLU A 477 16.94 12.07 -8.97
N GLU A 478 17.24 11.97 -7.67
CA GLU A 478 18.34 11.15 -7.15
C GLU A 478 18.13 9.66 -7.49
N ASP A 479 19.09 9.02 -8.16
CA ASP A 479 18.96 7.63 -8.68
C ASP A 479 20.21 6.79 -8.37
N VAL A 480 20.05 5.47 -8.23
CA VAL A 480 21.12 4.55 -7.82
C VAL A 480 21.21 3.37 -8.80
N PHE A 481 22.18 3.44 -9.71
CA PHE A 481 22.34 2.48 -10.82
C PHE A 481 23.71 1.81 -10.74
N LEU A 482 23.79 0.47 -10.70
CA LEU A 482 25.05 -0.28 -10.51
C LEU A 482 25.90 0.17 -9.29
N ASN A 483 25.25 0.61 -8.20
CA ASN A 483 25.85 1.28 -7.02
C ASN A 483 26.50 2.65 -7.29
N TYR A 484 26.37 3.23 -8.49
CA TYR A 484 26.69 4.63 -8.74
C TYR A 484 25.53 5.49 -8.28
N TYR A 485 25.83 6.46 -7.43
CA TYR A 485 24.86 7.35 -6.82
C TYR A 485 24.75 8.65 -7.63
N TRP A 486 23.71 8.77 -8.45
CA TRP A 486 23.47 9.94 -9.31
C TRP A 486 22.69 11.00 -8.53
N PRO A 487 23.27 12.18 -8.24
CA PRO A 487 22.60 13.23 -7.50
C PRO A 487 21.54 13.94 -8.35
N GLU A 488 20.58 14.61 -7.70
CA GLU A 488 19.56 15.41 -8.38
C GLU A 488 20.21 16.41 -9.37
N THR A 489 19.74 16.41 -10.62
CA THR A 489 20.47 17.03 -11.73
C THR A 489 19.56 17.80 -12.67
N ARG A 490 19.99 19.01 -13.05
CA ARG A 490 19.25 19.89 -13.98
C ARG A 490 19.19 19.33 -15.40
N PRO A 491 18.12 19.60 -16.17
CA PRO A 491 18.05 19.25 -17.58
C PRO A 491 19.27 19.71 -18.40
N ARG A 492 19.66 18.89 -19.38
CA ARG A 492 20.91 18.95 -20.19
C ARG A 492 22.23 18.89 -19.42
N THR A 493 22.23 18.79 -18.08
CA THR A 493 23.47 18.63 -17.31
C THR A 493 23.95 17.18 -17.34
N THR A 494 25.25 16.98 -17.56
CA THR A 494 25.91 15.67 -17.45
C THR A 494 26.62 15.59 -16.11
N GLN A 495 26.28 14.60 -15.30
CA GLN A 495 27.06 14.23 -14.11
C GLN A 495 28.18 13.28 -14.50
N VAL A 496 29.30 13.38 -13.78
CA VAL A 496 30.43 12.45 -13.88
C VAL A 496 30.77 11.96 -12.48
N LEU A 497 30.79 10.64 -12.30
CA LEU A 497 31.09 9.96 -11.04
C LEU A 497 32.34 9.10 -11.20
N PRO A 498 33.18 8.93 -10.16
CA PRO A 498 34.38 8.12 -10.24
C PRO A 498 34.05 6.67 -10.60
N CYS A 499 34.75 6.09 -11.58
CA CYS A 499 34.65 4.68 -11.89
C CYS A 499 35.05 3.83 -10.68
N PHE A 500 34.38 2.70 -10.50
CA PHE A 500 34.74 1.71 -9.50
C PHE A 500 35.66 0.62 -10.09
N PRO A 501 36.79 0.25 -9.44
CA PRO A 501 37.43 0.92 -8.30
C PRO A 501 38.37 2.08 -8.64
N ASP A 502 38.71 2.27 -9.92
CA ASP A 502 39.68 3.30 -10.33
C ASP A 502 39.04 4.69 -10.40
N LYS A 503 39.18 5.47 -9.31
CA LYS A 503 38.73 6.86 -9.21
C LYS A 503 39.37 7.82 -10.24
N ASN A 504 40.37 7.41 -11.02
CA ASN A 504 40.96 8.24 -12.10
C ASN A 504 40.07 8.34 -13.35
N GLN A 505 39.18 7.38 -13.57
CA GLN A 505 38.24 7.35 -14.70
C GLN A 505 36.84 7.79 -14.24
N GLY A 506 35.99 8.24 -15.17
CA GLY A 506 34.64 8.73 -14.88
C GLY A 506 33.55 7.98 -15.65
N ALA A 507 32.56 7.44 -14.93
CA ALA A 507 31.25 7.09 -15.48
C ALA A 507 30.43 8.37 -15.67
N SER A 508 29.63 8.48 -16.73
CA SER A 508 28.82 9.67 -16.98
C SER A 508 27.36 9.36 -17.26
N ARG A 509 26.47 10.33 -16.96
CA ARG A 509 25.03 10.23 -17.23
C ARG A 509 24.46 11.63 -17.41
N THR A 510 23.56 11.79 -18.37
CA THR A 510 23.00 13.10 -18.72
C THR A 510 21.52 13.15 -18.39
N CYS A 511 21.08 14.21 -17.72
CA CYS A 511 19.66 14.50 -17.58
C CYS A 511 19.13 15.05 -18.90
N LEU A 512 18.32 14.29 -19.62
CA LEU A 512 17.76 14.65 -20.93
C LEU A 512 16.33 15.19 -20.77
N ILE A 513 15.81 15.83 -21.82
CA ILE A 513 14.42 16.28 -21.92
C ILE A 513 13.73 15.45 -22.99
N ASN A 514 12.62 14.81 -22.66
CA ASN A 514 11.74 14.17 -23.63
C ASN A 514 10.92 15.25 -24.35
N LEU A 515 11.04 15.33 -25.68
CA LEU A 515 10.39 16.37 -26.50
C LEU A 515 8.88 16.13 -26.73
N GLU A 516 8.37 14.94 -26.45
CA GLU A 516 6.93 14.63 -26.55
C GLU A 516 6.18 14.95 -25.25
N THR A 517 6.78 14.65 -24.09
CA THR A 517 6.18 14.89 -22.75
C THR A 517 6.63 16.20 -22.12
N TYR A 518 7.65 16.84 -22.69
CA TYR A 518 8.31 18.04 -22.16
C TYR A 518 8.69 17.89 -20.67
N SER A 519 9.21 16.71 -20.30
CA SER A 519 9.68 16.36 -18.95
C SER A 519 11.13 15.89 -19.00
N SER A 520 11.84 16.00 -17.88
CA SER A 520 13.19 15.43 -17.77
C SER A 520 13.16 13.91 -17.61
N TYR A 521 14.29 13.26 -17.94
CA TYR A 521 14.56 11.86 -17.62
C TYR A 521 16.08 11.60 -17.69
N TRP A 522 16.57 10.62 -16.92
CA TRP A 522 17.96 10.20 -16.99
C TRP A 522 18.25 9.42 -18.28
N SER A 523 19.37 9.73 -18.95
CA SER A 523 19.94 8.85 -19.98
C SER A 523 20.34 7.49 -19.40
N SER A 524 20.55 6.51 -20.27
CA SER A 524 21.43 5.37 -19.95
C SER A 524 22.78 5.90 -19.45
N ALA A 525 23.36 5.23 -18.45
CA ALA A 525 24.65 5.61 -17.90
C ALA A 525 25.80 5.01 -18.73
N ASP A 526 26.79 5.84 -19.04
CA ASP A 526 27.95 5.47 -19.85
C ASP A 526 29.11 5.00 -18.96
N PHE A 527 29.51 3.75 -19.20
CA PHE A 527 30.64 3.07 -18.55
C PHE A 527 31.70 2.60 -19.57
N THR A 528 31.74 3.20 -20.76
CA THR A 528 32.78 2.96 -21.77
C THR A 528 34.17 3.28 -21.20
N ASN A 529 34.29 4.40 -20.49
CA ASN A 529 35.51 4.84 -19.82
C ASN A 529 35.89 4.01 -18.58
N CYS A 530 35.01 3.15 -18.03
CA CYS A 530 35.31 2.34 -16.85
C CYS A 530 35.82 0.95 -17.25
N THR A 531 37.15 0.80 -17.32
CA THR A 531 37.81 -0.45 -17.77
C THR A 531 38.07 -1.43 -16.63
N VAL A 532 37.78 -2.72 -16.87
CA VAL A 532 38.20 -3.82 -15.97
C VAL A 532 39.65 -4.20 -16.31
N THR A 533 40.51 -4.29 -15.29
CA THR A 533 41.93 -4.67 -15.39
C THR A 533 42.18 -5.95 -14.60
N ALA A 534 43.29 -6.64 -14.85
CA ALA A 534 43.64 -7.85 -14.12
C ALA A 534 43.85 -7.60 -12.61
N GLU A 535 44.26 -6.38 -12.24
CA GLU A 535 44.48 -5.94 -10.86
C GLU A 535 43.17 -5.59 -10.14
N ASN A 536 42.16 -5.08 -10.87
CA ASN A 536 40.90 -4.63 -10.27
C ASN A 536 39.77 -5.67 -10.32
N ALA A 537 39.96 -6.78 -11.03
CA ALA A 537 38.93 -7.79 -11.30
C ALA A 537 38.29 -8.41 -10.04
N ALA A 538 39.05 -8.63 -8.96
CA ALA A 538 38.51 -9.20 -7.72
C ALA A 538 37.51 -8.25 -7.04
N ASP A 539 37.87 -6.97 -6.90
CA ASP A 539 37.01 -5.92 -6.35
C ASP A 539 35.73 -5.72 -7.20
N VAL A 540 35.88 -5.75 -8.53
CA VAL A 540 34.75 -5.70 -9.48
C VAL A 540 33.83 -6.90 -9.31
N ALA A 541 34.38 -8.11 -9.17
CA ALA A 541 33.60 -9.33 -8.95
C ALA A 541 32.83 -9.27 -7.63
N GLU A 542 33.45 -8.85 -6.51
CA GLU A 542 32.77 -8.82 -5.21
C GLU A 542 31.58 -7.83 -5.22
N LYS A 543 31.74 -6.63 -5.80
CA LYS A 543 30.65 -5.65 -5.81
C LYS A 543 29.53 -6.01 -6.78
N LEU A 544 29.82 -6.62 -7.92
CA LEU A 544 28.79 -7.19 -8.79
C LEU A 544 28.07 -8.36 -8.11
N ALA A 545 28.77 -9.22 -7.36
CA ALA A 545 28.19 -10.32 -6.60
C ALA A 545 27.32 -9.86 -5.41
N ASN A 546 27.61 -8.69 -4.83
CA ASN A 546 26.76 -8.05 -3.83
C ASN A 546 25.55 -7.32 -4.48
N PHE A 547 25.76 -6.56 -5.56
CA PHE A 547 24.71 -5.81 -6.27
C PHE A 547 23.60 -6.73 -6.80
N THR A 548 23.99 -7.84 -7.45
CA THR A 548 23.07 -8.82 -8.06
C THR A 548 22.23 -9.60 -7.06
N ARG A 549 22.40 -9.42 -5.73
CA ARG A 549 21.52 -10.03 -4.72
C ARG A 549 20.11 -9.42 -4.68
N ASN A 550 19.95 -8.23 -5.23
CA ASN A 550 18.68 -7.53 -5.35
C ASN A 550 18.02 -7.79 -6.72
N SER A 551 16.73 -7.48 -6.85
CA SER A 551 16.02 -7.55 -8.13
C SER A 551 16.57 -6.52 -9.12
N LEU A 552 17.15 -7.00 -10.21
CA LEU A 552 17.70 -6.18 -11.30
C LEU A 552 16.61 -5.77 -12.30
N SER A 553 16.78 -4.62 -12.93
CA SER A 553 16.03 -4.22 -14.11
C SER A 553 16.59 -4.81 -15.42
N ASP A 554 15.82 -4.70 -16.49
CA ASP A 554 16.07 -5.39 -17.75
C ASP A 554 17.40 -4.95 -18.42
N ASP A 555 17.69 -3.65 -18.42
CA ASP A 555 18.94 -3.08 -18.96
C ASP A 555 20.16 -3.45 -18.11
N GLU A 556 20.01 -3.44 -16.77
CA GLU A 556 21.09 -3.76 -15.83
C GLU A 556 21.61 -5.19 -16.02
N ILE A 557 20.72 -6.15 -16.31
CA ILE A 557 21.09 -7.56 -16.54
C ILE A 557 22.07 -7.68 -17.74
N SER A 558 21.78 -6.98 -18.83
CA SER A 558 22.65 -6.97 -20.03
C SER A 558 24.02 -6.35 -19.73
N HIS A 559 24.04 -5.20 -19.04
CA HIS A 559 25.28 -4.53 -18.65
C HIS A 559 26.12 -5.34 -17.66
N VAL A 560 25.50 -5.97 -16.65
CA VAL A 560 26.18 -6.83 -15.68
C VAL A 560 26.82 -8.02 -16.38
N VAL A 561 26.07 -8.79 -17.18
CA VAL A 561 26.61 -9.97 -17.87
C VAL A 561 27.75 -9.59 -18.83
N THR A 562 27.62 -8.46 -19.54
CA THR A 562 28.69 -7.94 -20.41
C THR A 562 29.95 -7.54 -19.63
N LYS A 563 29.82 -6.87 -18.47
CA LYS A 563 30.98 -6.52 -17.62
C LYS A 563 31.63 -7.73 -16.97
N VAL A 564 30.85 -8.78 -16.64
CA VAL A 564 31.39 -10.07 -16.18
C VAL A 564 32.15 -10.78 -17.31
N GLN A 565 31.69 -10.73 -18.57
CA GLN A 565 32.45 -11.25 -19.70
C GLN A 565 33.78 -10.48 -19.90
N GLN A 566 33.78 -9.15 -19.75
CA GLN A 566 35.03 -8.35 -19.79
C GLN A 566 36.00 -8.75 -18.68
N LEU A 567 35.50 -8.99 -17.47
CA LEU A 567 36.27 -9.44 -16.30
C LEU A 567 36.92 -10.81 -16.55
N VAL A 568 36.14 -11.80 -16.99
CA VAL A 568 36.64 -13.14 -17.36
C VAL A 568 37.58 -13.08 -18.57
N ASN A 569 37.53 -12.01 -19.37
CA ASN A 569 38.45 -11.85 -20.49
C ASN A 569 39.83 -11.30 -20.11
N VAL A 570 39.89 -10.30 -19.24
CA VAL A 570 41.14 -9.60 -18.89
C VAL A 570 41.89 -10.23 -17.71
N ALA A 571 41.18 -10.83 -16.75
CA ALA A 571 41.78 -11.29 -15.50
C ALA A 571 42.45 -12.68 -15.60
N LYS A 572 43.49 -12.87 -14.77
CA LYS A 572 43.81 -14.20 -14.25
C LYS A 572 42.71 -14.59 -13.26
N ILE A 573 42.18 -15.80 -13.39
CA ILE A 573 41.04 -16.26 -12.60
C ILE A 573 41.53 -17.21 -11.52
N ASP A 574 41.47 -16.79 -10.26
CA ASP A 574 41.57 -17.69 -9.11
C ASP A 574 40.19 -18.22 -8.69
N THR A 575 40.18 -19.07 -7.65
CA THR A 575 38.94 -19.68 -7.14
C THR A 575 37.97 -18.67 -6.52
N ALA A 576 38.44 -17.57 -5.92
CA ALA A 576 37.59 -16.58 -5.25
C ALA A 576 36.93 -15.62 -6.26
N VAL A 577 37.67 -15.23 -7.31
CA VAL A 577 37.11 -14.53 -8.47
C VAL A 577 36.08 -15.42 -9.18
N ALA A 578 36.38 -16.70 -9.38
CA ALA A 578 35.45 -17.64 -10.00
C ALA A 578 34.21 -17.95 -9.15
N GLU A 579 34.32 -18.09 -7.82
CA GLU A 579 33.17 -18.16 -6.91
C GLU A 579 32.27 -16.93 -7.04
N SER A 580 32.87 -15.73 -7.10
CA SER A 580 32.14 -14.48 -7.26
C SER A 580 31.43 -14.40 -8.62
N VAL A 581 32.10 -14.77 -9.72
CA VAL A 581 31.49 -14.84 -11.07
C VAL A 581 30.35 -15.85 -11.13
N VAL A 582 30.55 -17.08 -10.62
CA VAL A 582 29.51 -18.11 -10.57
C VAL A 582 28.32 -17.65 -9.73
N SER A 583 28.54 -16.94 -8.62
CA SER A 583 27.48 -16.32 -7.83
C SER A 583 26.72 -15.24 -8.60
N ILE A 584 27.39 -14.40 -9.40
CA ILE A 584 26.73 -13.36 -10.22
C ILE A 584 25.80 -14.00 -11.25
N ILE A 585 26.28 -15.00 -11.99
CA ILE A 585 25.46 -15.70 -12.99
C ILE A 585 24.29 -16.43 -12.30
N SER A 586 24.53 -17.10 -11.17
CA SER A 586 23.48 -17.73 -10.35
C SER A 586 22.42 -16.75 -9.84
N ASN A 587 22.81 -15.51 -9.49
CA ASN A 587 21.87 -14.47 -9.09
C ASN A 587 21.04 -13.97 -10.30
N VAL A 588 21.71 -13.67 -11.42
CA VAL A 588 21.08 -13.24 -12.67
C VAL A 588 20.05 -14.26 -13.17
N MET A 589 20.31 -15.57 -13.01
CA MET A 589 19.35 -16.64 -13.31
C MET A 589 18.00 -16.54 -12.57
N THR A 590 17.86 -15.72 -11.52
CA THR A 590 16.59 -15.53 -10.81
C THR A 590 15.62 -14.54 -11.48
N SER A 591 16.09 -13.77 -12.46
CA SER A 591 15.31 -12.77 -13.22
C SER A 591 14.30 -13.37 -14.22
N SER A 592 13.56 -12.50 -14.93
CA SER A 592 12.51 -12.88 -15.88
C SER A 592 13.06 -13.52 -17.17
N GLU A 593 12.32 -14.49 -17.72
CA GLU A 593 12.79 -15.30 -18.87
C GLU A 593 12.95 -14.48 -20.15
N ALA A 594 12.05 -13.54 -20.43
CA ALA A 594 12.09 -12.71 -21.65
C ALA A 594 13.36 -11.84 -21.74
N VAL A 595 13.88 -11.40 -20.59
CA VAL A 595 15.09 -10.57 -20.49
C VAL A 595 16.35 -11.43 -20.57
N LEU A 596 16.34 -12.57 -19.86
CA LEU A 596 17.49 -13.47 -19.79
C LEU A 596 17.86 -14.07 -21.14
N LEU A 597 16.91 -14.25 -22.07
CA LEU A 597 17.21 -14.75 -23.42
C LEU A 597 18.23 -13.86 -24.16
N ASN A 598 18.14 -12.53 -24.07
CA ASN A 598 19.07 -11.62 -24.73
C ASN A 598 20.50 -11.70 -24.17
N ALA A 599 20.64 -11.97 -22.85
CA ALA A 599 21.93 -12.11 -22.19
C ALA A 599 22.45 -13.57 -22.15
N SER A 600 21.60 -14.55 -22.52
CA SER A 600 21.81 -15.98 -22.27
C SER A 600 23.13 -16.51 -22.83
N ASN A 601 23.36 -16.33 -24.13
CA ASN A 601 24.54 -16.85 -24.80
C ASN A 601 25.83 -16.13 -24.37
N ILE A 602 25.75 -14.90 -23.88
CA ILE A 602 26.89 -14.19 -23.27
C ILE A 602 27.20 -14.84 -21.92
N ALA A 603 26.20 -15.03 -21.06
CA ALA A 603 26.35 -15.67 -19.75
C ALA A 603 26.89 -17.12 -19.87
N LEU A 604 26.34 -17.93 -20.77
CA LEU A 604 26.78 -19.32 -20.98
C LEU A 604 28.23 -19.39 -21.49
N ARG A 605 28.60 -18.59 -22.50
CA ARG A 605 29.99 -18.50 -22.96
C ARG A 605 30.94 -18.00 -21.87
N THR A 606 30.50 -17.06 -21.04
CA THR A 606 31.30 -16.55 -19.93
C THR A 606 31.58 -17.63 -18.88
N VAL A 607 30.67 -18.59 -18.66
CA VAL A 607 30.90 -19.74 -17.78
C VAL A 607 31.87 -20.76 -18.42
N ASP A 608 31.77 -21.02 -19.73
CA ASP A 608 32.75 -21.86 -20.45
C ASP A 608 34.15 -21.21 -20.46
N GLU A 609 34.26 -19.91 -20.73
CA GLU A 609 35.51 -19.14 -20.71
C GLU A 609 36.14 -19.11 -19.31
N LEU A 610 35.32 -18.96 -18.26
CA LEU A 610 35.76 -19.04 -16.85
C LEU A 610 36.36 -20.42 -16.53
N ALA A 611 35.68 -21.49 -16.95
CA ALA A 611 36.16 -22.86 -16.75
C ALA A 611 37.48 -23.14 -17.49
N GLN A 612 37.69 -22.56 -18.67
CA GLN A 612 38.96 -22.67 -19.38
C GLN A 612 40.10 -21.92 -18.64
N LYS A 613 39.83 -20.73 -18.07
CA LYS A 613 40.85 -19.83 -17.49
C LYS A 613 41.16 -20.00 -16.00
N LEU A 614 40.33 -20.71 -15.23
CA LEU A 614 40.54 -20.90 -13.79
C LEU A 614 41.89 -21.56 -13.46
N GLU A 615 42.76 -20.87 -12.73
CA GLU A 615 43.97 -21.42 -12.11
C GLU A 615 43.56 -22.09 -10.78
N PHE A 616 43.89 -23.37 -10.60
CA PHE A 616 43.58 -24.15 -9.39
C PHE A 616 44.64 -25.21 -9.12
N ASP A 617 44.91 -25.46 -7.83
CA ASP A 617 45.86 -26.49 -7.38
C ASP A 617 45.12 -27.79 -7.03
N GLY A 618 45.54 -28.91 -7.67
CA GLY A 618 45.07 -30.25 -7.35
C GLY A 618 44.54 -31.03 -8.55
N LEU A 619 43.91 -32.19 -8.29
CA LEU A 619 43.32 -33.03 -9.33
C LEU A 619 41.95 -32.53 -9.79
N SER A 620 41.22 -31.80 -8.96
CA SER A 620 39.91 -31.23 -9.32
C SER A 620 39.54 -30.05 -8.44
N VAL A 621 38.70 -29.17 -8.97
CA VAL A 621 38.06 -28.06 -8.24
C VAL A 621 36.55 -28.09 -8.48
N ASN A 622 35.77 -27.64 -7.49
CA ASN A 622 34.31 -27.55 -7.59
C ASN A 622 33.85 -26.22 -6.97
N ILE A 623 33.29 -25.34 -7.81
CA ILE A 623 32.79 -24.02 -7.45
C ILE A 623 31.27 -24.06 -7.49
N THR A 624 30.64 -23.79 -6.35
CA THR A 624 29.20 -24.03 -6.15
C THR A 624 28.46 -22.79 -5.71
N SER A 625 27.31 -22.54 -6.32
CA SER A 625 26.33 -21.53 -5.92
C SER A 625 24.92 -22.10 -6.01
N LYS A 626 23.95 -21.43 -5.41
CA LYS A 626 22.54 -21.81 -5.34
C LYS A 626 21.93 -22.29 -6.67
N HIS A 627 22.25 -21.64 -7.80
CA HIS A 627 21.68 -21.96 -9.10
C HIS A 627 22.64 -22.57 -10.13
N LEU A 628 23.96 -22.54 -9.87
CA LEU A 628 25.01 -22.98 -10.78
C LEU A 628 26.16 -23.66 -10.03
N ALA A 629 26.59 -24.83 -10.48
CA ALA A 629 27.83 -25.46 -10.04
C ALA A 629 28.75 -25.76 -11.22
N LEU A 630 30.05 -25.52 -11.05
CA LEU A 630 31.13 -25.75 -12.02
C LEU A 630 32.19 -26.65 -11.39
N GLY A 631 32.37 -27.84 -11.94
CA GLY A 631 33.41 -28.80 -11.56
C GLY A 631 34.43 -28.95 -12.69
N ILE A 632 35.71 -28.93 -12.36
CA ILE A 632 36.79 -29.17 -13.32
C ILE A 632 37.67 -30.31 -12.81
N LEU A 633 37.96 -31.27 -13.68
CA LEU A 633 38.82 -32.42 -13.42
C LEU A 633 40.07 -32.32 -14.30
N ALA A 634 41.25 -32.34 -13.68
CA ALA A 634 42.52 -32.49 -14.38
C ALA A 634 42.73 -33.96 -14.79
N PHE A 635 43.18 -34.20 -16.02
CA PHE A 635 43.40 -35.54 -16.56
C PHE A 635 44.55 -35.58 -17.56
N ASN A 636 45.00 -36.78 -17.92
CA ASN A 636 46.03 -37.02 -18.94
C ASN A 636 45.42 -37.74 -20.15
N ALA A 637 45.51 -37.12 -21.34
CA ALA A 637 44.98 -37.64 -22.60
C ALA A 637 45.60 -38.97 -23.09
N THR A 638 46.70 -39.43 -22.49
CA THR A 638 47.35 -40.72 -22.79
C THR A 638 46.88 -41.88 -21.91
N THR A 639 46.30 -41.60 -20.74
CA THR A 639 45.87 -42.61 -19.76
C THR A 639 44.37 -42.55 -19.46
N PHE A 640 43.60 -41.78 -20.22
CA PHE A 640 42.17 -41.63 -20.03
C PHE A 640 41.42 -42.93 -20.35
N ASN A 641 40.66 -43.46 -19.37
CA ASN A 641 39.89 -44.69 -19.50
C ASN A 641 38.39 -44.46 -19.26
N GLY A 642 37.89 -43.27 -19.61
CA GLY A 642 36.55 -42.81 -19.27
C GLY A 642 36.48 -42.17 -17.88
N SER A 643 35.38 -41.49 -17.60
CA SER A 643 35.09 -40.88 -16.29
C SER A 643 33.58 -40.70 -16.08
N SER A 644 33.15 -40.48 -14.84
CA SER A 644 31.76 -40.18 -14.48
C SER A 644 31.72 -38.96 -13.58
N PHE A 645 30.77 -38.06 -13.83
CA PHE A 645 30.50 -36.86 -13.03
C PHE A 645 29.07 -36.94 -12.53
N SER A 646 28.84 -36.67 -11.25
CA SER A 646 27.52 -36.69 -10.59
C SER A 646 27.23 -35.33 -9.94
N ALA A 647 26.08 -34.74 -10.25
CA ALA A 647 25.53 -33.58 -9.57
C ALA A 647 24.41 -33.97 -8.59
N PHE A 648 24.44 -33.44 -7.37
CA PHE A 648 23.40 -33.64 -6.36
C PHE A 648 23.32 -32.46 -5.38
N ILE A 649 22.22 -32.34 -4.64
CA ILE A 649 22.08 -31.37 -3.54
C ILE A 649 22.17 -32.16 -2.21
N PRO A 650 23.14 -31.87 -1.33
CA PRO A 650 23.24 -32.51 -0.02
C PRO A 650 22.02 -32.19 0.88
N PRO A 651 21.54 -33.11 1.72
CA PRO A 651 20.30 -32.93 2.50
C PRO A 651 20.35 -31.79 3.54
N ASN A 652 21.54 -31.26 3.84
CA ASN A 652 21.76 -30.14 4.76
C ASN A 652 22.17 -28.84 4.03
N SER A 653 21.98 -28.76 2.71
CA SER A 653 22.39 -27.61 1.88
C SER A 653 21.31 -27.28 0.84
N THR A 654 21.24 -26.03 0.41
CA THR A 654 20.45 -25.60 -0.77
C THR A 654 21.20 -25.78 -2.08
N ASP A 655 22.53 -25.90 -2.02
CA ASP A 655 23.39 -25.61 -3.16
C ASP A 655 23.88 -26.92 -3.80
N PRO A 656 23.81 -27.06 -5.13
CA PRO A 656 24.29 -28.25 -5.82
C PRO A 656 25.80 -28.43 -5.67
N LYS A 657 26.23 -29.69 -5.52
CA LYS A 657 27.62 -30.12 -5.52
C LYS A 657 27.87 -31.11 -6.65
N ILE A 658 29.12 -31.12 -7.12
CA ILE A 658 29.65 -32.03 -8.14
C ILE A 658 30.63 -32.99 -7.47
N GLU A 659 30.51 -34.26 -7.81
CA GLU A 659 31.38 -35.35 -7.37
C GLU A 659 31.86 -36.14 -8.61
N PHE A 660 33.13 -36.51 -8.61
CA PHE A 660 33.85 -37.06 -9.78
C PHE A 660 33.78 -38.59 -9.87
N GLU A 661 32.76 -39.19 -9.24
CA GLU A 661 32.48 -40.62 -9.19
C GLU A 661 30.97 -40.90 -9.32
N GLN A 662 30.59 -42.19 -9.39
CA GLN A 662 29.17 -42.57 -9.53
C GLN A 662 28.46 -42.61 -8.18
N THR A 663 27.62 -41.61 -7.93
CA THR A 663 26.83 -41.47 -6.69
C THR A 663 25.48 -42.20 -6.75
N ALA A 664 24.88 -42.44 -5.58
CA ALA A 664 23.52 -42.95 -5.47
C ALA A 664 22.49 -41.82 -5.61
N ASN A 665 21.54 -41.97 -6.56
CA ASN A 665 20.47 -41.01 -6.86
C ASN A 665 20.93 -39.56 -7.22
N PRO A 666 21.84 -39.37 -8.20
CA PRO A 666 22.20 -38.04 -8.67
C PRO A 666 21.04 -37.32 -9.38
N LEU A 667 21.00 -35.99 -9.29
CA LEU A 667 20.08 -35.13 -10.04
C LEU A 667 20.47 -35.05 -11.52
N ALA A 668 21.77 -35.12 -11.82
CA ALA A 668 22.28 -35.35 -13.16
C ALA A 668 23.62 -36.08 -13.09
N GLN A 669 23.94 -36.89 -14.09
CA GLN A 669 25.17 -37.66 -14.17
C GLN A 669 25.62 -37.81 -15.63
N VAL A 670 26.87 -37.45 -15.92
CA VAL A 670 27.50 -37.57 -17.25
C VAL A 670 28.60 -38.63 -17.16
N THR A 671 28.59 -39.60 -18.07
CA THR A 671 29.63 -40.63 -18.19
C THR A 671 30.28 -40.54 -19.57
N LEU A 672 31.58 -40.26 -19.59
CA LEU A 672 32.40 -40.14 -20.79
C LEU A 672 33.02 -41.50 -21.16
N PRO A 673 32.95 -41.93 -22.43
CA PRO A 673 33.52 -43.19 -22.88
C PRO A 673 35.06 -43.12 -22.94
N SER A 674 35.75 -44.26 -22.77
CA SER A 674 37.22 -44.32 -22.92
C SER A 674 37.71 -43.97 -24.34
N SER A 675 36.86 -44.13 -25.35
CA SER A 675 37.12 -43.76 -26.75
C SER A 675 36.98 -42.25 -27.06
N LEU A 676 36.68 -41.39 -26.08
CA LEU A 676 36.41 -39.96 -26.27
C LEU A 676 37.47 -39.23 -27.13
N LEU A 677 38.75 -39.59 -26.98
CA LEU A 677 39.89 -38.98 -27.68
C LEU A 677 40.46 -39.84 -28.83
N SER A 678 39.78 -40.92 -29.23
CA SER A 678 40.26 -41.81 -30.31
C SER A 678 39.87 -41.35 -31.72
N GLY A 679 38.88 -40.44 -31.84
CA GLY A 679 38.42 -39.92 -33.12
C GLY A 679 39.01 -38.55 -33.52
N VAL A 680 39.76 -37.89 -32.64
CA VAL A 680 40.21 -36.50 -32.85
C VAL A 680 41.64 -36.48 -33.39
N SER A 681 41.83 -35.99 -34.60
CA SER A 681 43.14 -35.81 -35.26
C SER A 681 43.86 -34.58 -34.70
N LEU A 682 44.55 -34.77 -33.57
CA LEU A 682 45.30 -33.75 -32.83
C LEU A 682 46.80 -33.87 -33.10
N SER A 683 47.53 -32.75 -33.09
CA SER A 683 49.00 -32.81 -33.02
C SER A 683 49.46 -33.28 -31.64
N ASP A 684 50.69 -33.78 -31.51
CA ASP A 684 51.24 -34.19 -30.22
C ASP A 684 51.31 -33.02 -29.21
N ALA A 685 51.46 -31.78 -29.70
CA ALA A 685 51.36 -30.58 -28.88
C ALA A 685 49.94 -30.40 -28.33
N ASP A 686 48.91 -30.52 -29.16
CA ASP A 686 47.51 -30.40 -28.72
C ASP A 686 47.11 -31.55 -27.77
N ARG A 687 47.59 -32.78 -28.02
CA ARG A 687 47.40 -33.91 -27.10
C ARG A 687 48.05 -33.68 -25.74
N SER A 688 49.10 -32.85 -25.65
CA SER A 688 49.73 -32.47 -24.39
C SER A 688 49.05 -31.28 -23.69
N SER A 689 48.32 -30.42 -24.42
CA SER A 689 47.59 -29.28 -23.84
C SER A 689 46.20 -29.68 -23.29
N LEU A 690 45.60 -30.77 -23.79
CA LEU A 690 44.37 -31.36 -23.27
C LEU A 690 44.57 -31.98 -21.87
N SER A 691 44.42 -31.12 -20.87
CA SER A 691 44.65 -31.43 -19.45
C SER A 691 43.39 -31.37 -18.58
N ARG A 692 42.24 -30.92 -19.10
CA ARG A 692 41.04 -30.59 -18.29
C ARG A 692 39.73 -31.06 -18.94
N ILE A 693 38.84 -31.59 -18.10
CA ILE A 693 37.42 -31.84 -18.41
C ILE A 693 36.58 -30.92 -17.50
N ASN A 694 35.67 -30.17 -18.11
CA ASN A 694 34.74 -29.30 -17.42
C ASN A 694 33.38 -29.99 -17.31
N PHE A 695 32.66 -29.76 -16.21
CA PHE A 695 31.29 -30.19 -16.01
C PHE A 695 30.50 -29.08 -15.31
N VAL A 696 29.36 -28.70 -15.88
CA VAL A 696 28.52 -27.59 -15.39
C VAL A 696 27.12 -28.11 -15.13
N PHE A 697 26.56 -27.80 -13.96
CA PHE A 697 25.20 -28.15 -13.57
C PHE A 697 24.38 -26.89 -13.26
N PHE A 698 23.29 -26.70 -14.01
CA PHE A 698 22.35 -25.61 -13.84
C PHE A 698 21.11 -26.12 -13.08
N SER A 699 20.92 -25.68 -11.83
CA SER A 699 19.76 -26.09 -11.01
C SER A 699 18.48 -25.33 -11.35
N ASN A 700 18.62 -24.17 -12.00
CA ASN A 700 17.56 -23.34 -12.55
C ASN A 700 17.75 -23.21 -14.06
N THR A 701 16.66 -23.22 -14.82
CA THR A 701 16.67 -23.29 -16.30
C THR A 701 16.48 -21.94 -17.00
N ASN A 702 16.30 -20.82 -16.27
CA ASN A 702 15.97 -19.50 -16.85
C ASN A 702 16.95 -18.93 -17.90
N LEU A 703 18.19 -19.44 -18.01
CA LEU A 703 19.13 -19.08 -19.09
C LEU A 703 18.84 -19.79 -20.42
N PHE A 704 17.95 -20.77 -20.43
CA PHE A 704 17.58 -21.54 -21.60
C PHE A 704 16.08 -21.34 -21.88
N LYS A 705 15.73 -21.23 -23.16
CA LYS A 705 14.33 -21.13 -23.61
C LYS A 705 13.53 -22.34 -23.10
N LYS A 706 12.49 -22.12 -22.29
CA LYS A 706 11.75 -23.22 -21.66
C LYS A 706 10.76 -23.91 -22.57
N GLU A 707 10.11 -23.18 -23.48
CA GLU A 707 9.14 -23.73 -24.44
C GLU A 707 9.63 -23.58 -25.88
N GLN A 708 9.61 -24.67 -26.64
CA GLN A 708 9.97 -24.71 -28.06
C GLN A 708 9.14 -25.78 -28.76
N ASP A 709 8.47 -25.41 -29.85
CA ASP A 709 7.71 -26.32 -30.73
C ASP A 709 6.71 -27.24 -29.97
N SER A 710 5.99 -26.66 -29.01
CA SER A 710 5.04 -27.31 -28.06
C SER A 710 5.63 -28.27 -27.02
N LEU A 711 6.95 -28.51 -27.05
CA LEU A 711 7.68 -29.17 -25.98
C LEU A 711 8.13 -28.14 -24.93
N SER A 712 8.27 -28.56 -23.67
CA SER A 712 8.95 -27.76 -22.65
C SER A 712 10.07 -28.52 -21.94
N LEU A 713 11.07 -27.78 -21.47
CA LEU A 713 12.20 -28.27 -20.71
C LEU A 713 11.74 -28.70 -19.30
N ASN A 714 11.82 -30.00 -19.00
CA ASN A 714 11.40 -30.58 -17.72
C ASN A 714 12.53 -31.41 -17.07
N SER A 715 13.76 -30.92 -17.19
CA SER A 715 14.94 -31.43 -16.49
C SER A 715 15.84 -30.28 -16.05
N TYR A 716 16.82 -30.58 -15.19
CA TYR A 716 18.02 -29.77 -15.05
C TYR A 716 18.79 -29.71 -16.39
N VAL A 717 19.69 -28.75 -16.54
CA VAL A 717 20.61 -28.69 -17.69
C VAL A 717 22.02 -29.00 -17.24
N VAL A 718 22.74 -29.81 -18.01
CA VAL A 718 24.14 -30.15 -17.77
C VAL A 718 24.99 -29.91 -19.00
N ALA A 719 26.15 -29.28 -18.83
CA ALA A 719 27.15 -29.15 -19.87
C ALA A 719 28.42 -29.91 -19.50
N SER A 720 29.15 -30.38 -20.52
CA SER A 720 30.52 -30.87 -20.33
C SER A 720 31.35 -30.58 -21.58
N SER A 721 32.59 -30.18 -21.38
CA SER A 721 33.54 -29.78 -22.43
C SER A 721 34.95 -30.24 -22.07
N VAL A 722 35.82 -30.39 -23.07
CA VAL A 722 37.22 -30.86 -22.90
C VAL A 722 38.16 -29.86 -23.53
N GLY A 723 38.82 -29.05 -22.70
CA GLY A 723 39.56 -27.87 -23.14
C GLY A 723 38.69 -26.95 -24.00
N ASN A 724 39.24 -26.49 -25.13
CA ASN A 724 38.55 -25.64 -26.11
C ASN A 724 38.18 -26.40 -27.41
N LEU A 725 37.86 -27.70 -27.31
CA LEU A 725 37.53 -28.55 -28.46
C LEU A 725 36.05 -28.93 -28.51
N SER A 726 35.40 -28.67 -29.65
CA SER A 726 34.05 -29.15 -29.94
C SER A 726 34.07 -30.61 -30.41
N ILE A 727 34.07 -31.55 -29.46
CA ILE A 727 34.04 -32.99 -29.76
C ILE A 727 32.67 -33.38 -30.35
N ARG A 728 32.68 -34.01 -31.52
CA ARG A 728 31.50 -34.46 -32.30
C ARG A 728 31.77 -35.82 -32.93
N ASP A 729 30.70 -36.47 -33.40
CA ASP A 729 30.72 -37.75 -34.12
C ASP A 729 31.48 -38.88 -33.42
N LEU A 730 31.31 -38.93 -32.09
CA LEU A 730 31.83 -39.98 -31.22
C LEU A 730 31.27 -41.36 -31.61
N LYS A 731 32.17 -42.33 -31.71
CA LYS A 731 31.86 -43.73 -32.05
C LYS A 731 31.03 -44.42 -30.95
N ASP A 732 31.39 -44.20 -29.69
CA ASP A 732 30.64 -44.64 -28.53
C ASP A 732 30.00 -43.38 -27.89
N PRO A 733 28.68 -43.36 -27.61
CA PRO A 733 28.02 -42.15 -27.16
C PRO A 733 28.32 -41.80 -25.70
N VAL A 734 28.32 -40.51 -25.40
CA VAL A 734 28.30 -39.98 -24.04
C VAL A 734 26.95 -40.33 -23.41
N LYS A 735 26.98 -40.93 -22.21
CA LYS A 735 25.79 -41.35 -21.47
C LYS A 735 25.43 -40.30 -20.42
N ILE A 736 24.28 -39.66 -20.59
CA ILE A 736 23.84 -38.50 -19.82
C ILE A 736 22.52 -38.82 -19.13
N GLN A 737 22.54 -39.07 -17.83
CA GLN A 737 21.35 -39.28 -17.02
C GLN A 737 20.92 -37.96 -16.38
N VAL A 738 19.67 -37.54 -16.52
CA VAL A 738 19.13 -36.34 -15.87
C VAL A 738 17.79 -36.66 -15.21
N ALA A 739 17.61 -36.22 -13.97
CA ALA A 739 16.34 -36.27 -13.25
C ALA A 739 15.36 -35.24 -13.82
N HIS A 740 14.07 -35.59 -13.82
CA HIS A 740 13.01 -34.67 -14.23
C HIS A 740 12.68 -33.69 -13.10
N LEU A 741 12.29 -32.45 -13.45
CA LEU A 741 11.85 -31.46 -12.45
C LEU A 741 10.48 -31.83 -11.86
N THR A 742 9.65 -32.53 -12.63
CA THR A 742 8.40 -33.15 -12.19
C THR A 742 8.34 -34.60 -12.67
N GLU A 743 7.84 -35.52 -11.84
CA GLU A 743 7.63 -36.91 -12.25
C GLU A 743 6.52 -36.97 -13.32
N GLN A 744 6.83 -37.55 -14.48
CA GLN A 744 5.93 -37.52 -15.64
C GLN A 744 5.83 -38.90 -16.28
N THR A 745 4.58 -39.36 -16.46
CA THR A 745 4.24 -40.70 -17.00
C THR A 745 4.20 -40.75 -18.53
N SER A 746 4.59 -39.67 -19.21
CA SER A 746 4.62 -39.60 -20.68
C SER A 746 5.71 -40.50 -21.27
N SER A 747 5.43 -41.08 -22.44
CA SER A 747 6.38 -41.86 -23.25
C SER A 747 7.12 -41.03 -24.31
N HIS A 748 6.74 -39.76 -24.50
CA HIS A 748 7.38 -38.83 -25.44
C HIS A 748 8.30 -37.89 -24.67
N ARG A 749 9.60 -38.07 -24.87
CA ARG A 749 10.70 -37.32 -24.24
C ARG A 749 11.80 -37.19 -25.27
N PHE A 750 12.41 -36.02 -25.36
CA PHE A 750 13.41 -35.70 -26.37
C PHE A 750 14.70 -35.28 -25.68
N CYS A 751 15.78 -36.00 -25.99
CA CYS A 751 17.13 -35.66 -25.56
C CYS A 751 17.69 -34.61 -26.52
N MET A 752 17.87 -33.39 -26.03
CA MET A 752 18.25 -32.24 -26.86
C MET A 752 19.46 -31.51 -26.29
N PHE A 753 20.13 -30.75 -27.14
CA PHE A 753 21.25 -29.90 -26.74
C PHE A 753 21.04 -28.45 -27.18
N TRP A 754 21.70 -27.51 -26.49
CA TRP A 754 21.68 -26.09 -26.84
C TRP A 754 22.64 -25.82 -27.99
N ASP A 755 22.08 -25.42 -29.13
CA ASP A 755 22.81 -25.08 -30.33
C ASP A 755 22.88 -23.56 -30.50
N PHE A 756 24.04 -22.98 -30.14
CA PHE A 756 24.34 -21.54 -30.25
C PHE A 756 24.27 -20.97 -31.67
N THR A 757 24.06 -21.79 -32.72
CA THR A 757 23.96 -21.33 -34.11
C THR A 757 22.52 -21.18 -34.62
N LEU A 758 21.52 -21.62 -33.85
CA LEU A 758 20.11 -21.43 -34.19
C LEU A 758 19.69 -19.96 -34.02
N HIS A 759 18.61 -19.58 -34.72
CA HIS A 759 17.97 -18.26 -34.63
C HIS A 759 18.98 -17.09 -34.71
N ASN A 760 19.74 -16.98 -35.80
CA ASN A 760 20.76 -15.94 -36.04
C ASN A 760 21.89 -15.81 -34.99
N GLY A 761 21.97 -16.70 -34.01
CA GLY A 761 22.91 -16.62 -32.87
C GLY A 761 22.24 -16.46 -31.51
N ASP A 762 20.91 -16.37 -31.46
CA ASP A 762 20.11 -16.33 -30.22
C ASP A 762 20.02 -17.72 -29.55
N GLY A 763 20.29 -18.78 -30.30
CA GLY A 763 20.38 -20.16 -29.79
C GLY A 763 19.02 -20.86 -29.61
N GLY A 764 19.06 -22.18 -29.41
CA GLY A 764 17.84 -22.98 -29.22
C GLY A 764 18.13 -24.46 -29.03
N TRP A 765 17.09 -25.25 -28.77
CA TRP A 765 17.21 -26.70 -28.58
C TRP A 765 17.25 -27.46 -29.92
N SER A 766 18.14 -28.45 -30.02
CA SER A 766 18.26 -29.35 -31.18
C SER A 766 18.39 -30.81 -30.73
N GLU A 767 17.73 -31.74 -31.42
CA GLU A 767 17.82 -33.19 -31.16
C GLU A 767 19.06 -33.85 -31.81
N ARG A 768 19.75 -33.13 -32.72
CA ARG A 768 20.78 -33.72 -33.60
C ARG A 768 21.91 -34.40 -32.81
N GLY A 769 22.16 -35.67 -33.12
CA GLY A 769 23.21 -36.47 -32.49
C GLY A 769 22.88 -37.03 -31.10
N CYS A 770 21.68 -36.79 -30.56
CA CYS A 770 21.20 -37.32 -29.29
C CYS A 770 20.05 -38.33 -29.48
N SER A 771 19.89 -39.25 -28.52
CA SER A 771 18.81 -40.26 -28.52
C SER A 771 18.47 -40.73 -27.11
N VAL A 772 17.26 -41.26 -26.90
CA VAL A 772 16.78 -41.74 -25.59
C VAL A 772 17.11 -43.22 -25.38
N SER A 773 17.78 -43.53 -24.27
CA SER A 773 18.05 -44.92 -23.84
C SER A 773 16.84 -45.57 -23.18
N LYS A 774 16.72 -46.88 -23.36
CA LYS A 774 15.72 -47.78 -22.73
C LYS A 774 15.87 -47.89 -21.21
N GLU A 775 16.95 -47.34 -20.63
CA GLU A 775 17.17 -47.25 -19.17
C GLU A 775 16.38 -46.10 -18.49
N SER A 776 15.65 -45.29 -19.27
CA SER A 776 14.88 -44.15 -18.77
C SER A 776 13.63 -44.56 -17.97
N THR A 777 13.34 -43.86 -16.88
CA THR A 777 12.20 -44.10 -15.97
C THR A 777 11.33 -42.85 -15.84
N ASN A 778 10.24 -42.86 -15.06
CA ASN A 778 9.31 -41.70 -14.99
C ASN A 778 9.91 -40.45 -14.30
N ASN A 779 10.98 -40.65 -13.54
CA ASN A 779 11.68 -39.62 -12.76
C ASN A 779 13.07 -39.25 -13.31
N LYS A 780 13.59 -39.97 -14.32
CA LYS A 780 14.86 -39.64 -14.99
C LYS A 780 14.88 -40.13 -16.43
N THR A 781 15.54 -39.38 -17.31
CA THR A 781 15.83 -39.80 -18.69
C THR A 781 17.32 -40.00 -18.87
N VAL A 782 17.69 -41.02 -19.63
CA VAL A 782 19.07 -41.37 -19.96
C VAL A 782 19.27 -41.12 -21.45
N CYS A 783 20.01 -40.07 -21.78
CA CYS A 783 20.37 -39.67 -23.13
C CYS A 783 21.69 -40.32 -23.56
N LEU A 784 21.78 -40.64 -24.85
CA LEU A 784 22.98 -41.11 -25.53
C LEU A 784 23.28 -40.13 -26.67
N CYS A 785 24.35 -39.34 -26.52
CA CYS A 785 24.71 -38.28 -27.47
C CYS A 785 26.11 -38.49 -28.05
N ASN A 786 26.31 -38.20 -29.34
CA ASN A 786 27.59 -38.40 -30.04
C ASN A 786 28.53 -37.18 -30.00
N HIS A 787 28.26 -36.19 -29.14
CA HIS A 787 29.02 -34.94 -29.03
C HIS A 787 29.08 -34.44 -27.57
N LEU A 788 29.78 -33.33 -27.33
CA LEU A 788 29.86 -32.64 -26.04
C LEU A 788 29.44 -31.17 -26.18
N THR A 789 28.36 -30.80 -25.49
CA THR A 789 27.70 -29.48 -25.50
C THR A 789 26.92 -29.27 -24.18
N HIS A 790 25.87 -28.44 -24.17
CA HIS A 790 24.91 -28.28 -23.07
C HIS A 790 23.65 -29.11 -23.36
N PHE A 791 23.20 -29.96 -22.44
CA PHE A 791 22.15 -30.96 -22.65
C PHE A 791 20.96 -30.80 -21.71
N GLY A 792 19.75 -31.03 -22.24
CA GLY A 792 18.48 -31.00 -21.51
C GLY A 792 17.46 -31.99 -22.07
N VAL A 793 16.39 -32.23 -21.31
CA VAL A 793 15.29 -33.14 -21.71
C VAL A 793 14.01 -32.34 -21.85
N LEU A 794 13.54 -32.24 -23.10
CA LEU A 794 12.27 -31.60 -23.42
C LEU A 794 11.16 -32.66 -23.49
N MET A 795 9.99 -32.33 -22.94
CA MET A 795 8.81 -33.20 -22.87
C MET A 795 7.55 -32.39 -23.23
N ASP A 796 6.58 -33.05 -23.85
CA ASP A 796 5.28 -32.45 -24.14
C ASP A 796 4.55 -32.08 -22.84
N VAL A 797 4.29 -30.78 -22.67
CA VAL A 797 3.66 -30.18 -21.48
C VAL A 797 2.26 -29.63 -21.76
N SER A 798 1.72 -29.87 -22.97
CA SER A 798 0.33 -29.55 -23.33
C SER A 798 -0.72 -30.25 -22.44
N GLN A 799 -0.32 -31.27 -21.69
CA GLN A 799 -1.20 -32.11 -20.85
C GLN A 799 -1.04 -31.87 -19.33
N THR A 800 -0.31 -30.86 -18.89
CA THR A 800 0.14 -30.72 -17.48
C THR A 800 -0.88 -30.05 -16.55
N SER A 801 -2.14 -29.85 -16.99
CA SER A 801 -3.24 -29.46 -16.10
C SER A 801 -3.73 -30.65 -15.26
N SER A 802 -2.90 -31.11 -14.33
CA SER A 802 -3.17 -32.16 -13.34
C SER A 802 -3.90 -33.38 -13.92
N GLN A 803 -3.17 -34.27 -14.62
CA GLN A 803 -3.76 -35.53 -15.12
C GLN A 803 -4.29 -36.39 -13.97
N ILE A 804 -5.57 -36.24 -13.72
CA ILE A 804 -6.41 -37.22 -13.04
C ILE A 804 -6.27 -38.52 -13.84
N ASP A 805 -5.66 -39.54 -13.23
CA ASP A 805 -5.52 -40.90 -13.78
C ASP A 805 -6.74 -41.27 -14.64
N PRO A 806 -6.59 -41.77 -15.89
CA PRO A 806 -7.71 -42.06 -16.78
C PRO A 806 -8.80 -42.94 -16.15
N LYS A 807 -8.47 -43.78 -15.15
CA LYS A 807 -9.45 -44.50 -14.32
C LYS A 807 -10.27 -43.53 -13.45
N ASN A 808 -9.61 -42.63 -12.72
CA ASN A 808 -10.26 -41.58 -11.92
C ASN A 808 -11.04 -40.60 -12.80
N LYS A 809 -10.54 -40.22 -13.99
CA LYS A 809 -11.27 -39.39 -14.97
C LYS A 809 -12.59 -40.05 -15.36
N LYS A 810 -12.56 -41.35 -15.73
CA LYS A 810 -13.75 -42.13 -16.07
C LYS A 810 -14.74 -42.24 -14.89
N ILE A 811 -14.26 -42.47 -13.67
CA ILE A 811 -15.11 -42.44 -12.46
C ILE A 811 -15.76 -41.06 -12.25
N LEU A 812 -15.01 -39.97 -12.40
CA LEU A 812 -15.51 -38.62 -12.22
C LEU A 812 -16.57 -38.24 -13.27
N THR A 813 -16.41 -38.68 -14.52
CA THR A 813 -17.43 -38.58 -15.57
C THR A 813 -18.70 -39.35 -15.19
N PHE A 814 -18.59 -40.62 -14.77
CA PHE A 814 -19.76 -41.39 -14.33
C PHE A 814 -20.50 -40.75 -13.15
N LEU A 815 -19.77 -40.26 -12.13
CA LEU A 815 -20.36 -39.53 -11.00
C LEU A 815 -21.09 -38.27 -11.46
N SER A 816 -20.51 -37.52 -12.40
CA SER A 816 -21.10 -36.30 -12.95
C SER A 816 -22.40 -36.59 -13.71
N TYR A 817 -22.40 -37.53 -14.67
CA TYR A 817 -23.58 -37.88 -15.46
C TYR A 817 -24.71 -38.46 -14.60
N ILE A 818 -24.41 -39.40 -13.69
CA ILE A 818 -25.42 -40.01 -12.82
C ILE A 818 -25.97 -38.97 -11.82
N GLY A 819 -25.09 -38.18 -11.19
CA GLY A 819 -25.48 -37.14 -10.25
C GLY A 819 -26.36 -36.07 -10.90
N CYS A 820 -25.91 -35.49 -12.01
CA CYS A 820 -26.65 -34.47 -12.75
C CYS A 820 -27.99 -35.00 -13.28
N GLY A 821 -28.07 -36.25 -13.72
CA GLY A 821 -29.32 -36.90 -14.13
C GLY A 821 -30.36 -37.01 -13.00
N VAL A 822 -29.95 -37.54 -11.85
CA VAL A 822 -30.84 -37.64 -10.66
C VAL A 822 -31.22 -36.25 -10.14
N SER A 823 -30.27 -35.31 -10.17
CA SER A 823 -30.45 -33.92 -9.75
C SER A 823 -31.41 -33.14 -10.64
N ALA A 824 -31.37 -33.36 -11.97
CA ALA A 824 -32.35 -32.81 -12.91
C ALA A 824 -33.77 -33.35 -12.62
N ILE A 825 -33.92 -34.65 -12.34
CA ILE A 825 -35.21 -35.26 -11.96
C ILE A 825 -35.73 -34.64 -10.64
N CYS A 826 -34.88 -34.49 -9.63
CA CYS A 826 -35.22 -33.85 -8.35
C CYS A 826 -35.56 -32.36 -8.49
N ALA A 827 -34.86 -31.62 -9.35
CA ALA A 827 -35.14 -30.22 -9.66
C ALA A 827 -36.48 -30.08 -10.39
N ALA A 828 -36.76 -30.93 -11.38
CA ALA A 828 -38.04 -30.98 -12.09
C ALA A 828 -39.21 -31.35 -11.15
N ALA A 829 -39.04 -32.33 -10.26
CA ALA A 829 -40.05 -32.69 -9.25
C ALA A 829 -40.32 -31.55 -8.24
N THR A 830 -39.28 -30.81 -7.85
CA THR A 830 -39.38 -29.60 -7.03
C THR A 830 -40.18 -28.51 -7.77
N LEU A 831 -39.78 -28.21 -9.01
CA LEU A 831 -40.39 -27.19 -9.85
C LEU A 831 -41.88 -27.50 -10.14
N LEU A 832 -42.20 -28.74 -10.54
CA LEU A 832 -43.57 -29.20 -10.76
C LEU A 832 -44.42 -29.08 -9.50
N THR A 833 -43.88 -29.47 -8.33
CA THR A 833 -44.58 -29.32 -7.04
C THR A 833 -44.89 -27.85 -6.72
N TYR A 834 -43.95 -26.95 -6.94
CA TYR A 834 -44.12 -25.51 -6.68
C TYR A 834 -44.99 -24.78 -7.70
N ILE A 835 -45.11 -25.30 -8.92
CA ILE A 835 -46.04 -24.81 -9.94
C ILE A 835 -47.47 -25.30 -9.68
N ALA A 836 -47.64 -26.60 -9.38
CA ALA A 836 -48.96 -27.24 -9.25
C ALA A 836 -49.76 -26.73 -8.04
N PHE A 837 -49.11 -26.48 -6.90
CA PHE A 837 -49.79 -26.03 -5.69
C PHE A 837 -49.69 -24.52 -5.52
N GLU A 838 -50.70 -23.79 -6.01
CA GLU A 838 -50.77 -22.32 -5.96
C GLU A 838 -50.55 -21.74 -4.56
N LYS A 839 -51.00 -22.44 -3.50
CA LYS A 839 -50.75 -22.10 -2.09
C LYS A 839 -49.25 -22.02 -1.73
N LEU A 840 -48.40 -22.91 -2.28
CA LEU A 840 -46.95 -22.91 -2.07
C LEU A 840 -46.25 -21.78 -2.84
N ARG A 841 -46.82 -21.38 -3.98
CA ARG A 841 -46.28 -20.35 -4.89
C ARG A 841 -46.47 -18.91 -4.38
N ARG A 842 -47.24 -18.70 -3.30
CA ARG A 842 -47.52 -17.34 -2.77
C ARG A 842 -46.33 -16.71 -2.05
N ASP A 843 -45.50 -17.51 -1.38
CA ASP A 843 -44.34 -17.03 -0.59
C ASP A 843 -43.20 -16.50 -1.49
N TYR A 844 -42.46 -15.48 -1.02
CA TYR A 844 -41.26 -15.00 -1.72
C TYR A 844 -40.10 -16.01 -1.79
N PRO A 845 -39.66 -16.69 -0.70
CA PRO A 845 -38.61 -17.72 -0.79
C PRO A 845 -39.00 -18.85 -1.74
N SER A 846 -40.28 -19.26 -1.77
CA SER A 846 -40.76 -20.28 -2.71
C SER A 846 -40.63 -19.83 -4.18
N LYS A 847 -40.79 -18.53 -4.50
CA LYS A 847 -40.57 -17.99 -5.86
C LYS A 847 -39.09 -17.90 -6.23
N ILE A 848 -38.23 -17.55 -5.28
CA ILE A 848 -36.77 -17.50 -5.46
C ILE A 848 -36.25 -18.93 -5.69
N LEU A 849 -36.62 -19.87 -4.81
CA LEU A 849 -36.33 -21.30 -4.94
C LEU A 849 -36.81 -21.89 -6.27
N MET A 850 -37.99 -21.47 -6.76
CA MET A 850 -38.51 -21.92 -8.05
C MET A 850 -37.64 -21.43 -9.22
N ASN A 851 -37.15 -20.19 -9.21
CA ASN A 851 -36.21 -19.70 -10.23
C ASN A 851 -34.84 -20.39 -10.15
N LEU A 852 -34.31 -20.59 -8.93
CA LEU A 852 -33.07 -21.35 -8.70
C LEU A 852 -33.20 -22.79 -9.22
N SER A 853 -34.35 -23.44 -8.98
CA SER A 853 -34.64 -24.80 -9.47
C SER A 853 -34.73 -24.85 -11.00
N THR A 854 -35.31 -23.83 -11.65
CA THR A 854 -35.31 -23.70 -13.11
C THR A 854 -33.88 -23.53 -13.65
N SER A 855 -33.07 -22.65 -13.06
CA SER A 855 -31.69 -22.42 -13.48
C SER A 855 -30.83 -23.68 -13.37
N LEU A 856 -30.93 -24.39 -12.24
CA LEU A 856 -30.24 -25.67 -12.04
C LEU A 856 -30.76 -26.76 -12.99
N LEU A 857 -32.06 -26.84 -13.24
CA LEU A 857 -32.63 -27.80 -14.21
C LEU A 857 -32.07 -27.55 -15.62
N CYS A 858 -32.06 -26.30 -16.08
CA CYS A 858 -31.49 -25.94 -17.38
C CYS A 858 -29.97 -26.24 -17.44
N LEU A 859 -29.21 -25.89 -16.41
CA LEU A 859 -27.77 -26.18 -16.33
C LEU A 859 -27.49 -27.69 -16.45
N ASN A 860 -28.18 -28.52 -15.68
CA ASN A 860 -28.00 -29.98 -15.71
C ASN A 860 -28.44 -30.57 -17.06
N MET A 861 -29.53 -30.08 -17.66
CA MET A 861 -30.00 -30.57 -18.96
C MET A 861 -29.02 -30.24 -20.10
N VAL A 862 -28.48 -29.02 -20.17
CA VAL A 862 -27.48 -28.68 -21.20
C VAL A 862 -26.18 -29.46 -20.95
N PHE A 863 -25.74 -29.61 -19.70
CA PHE A 863 -24.52 -30.38 -19.36
C PHE A 863 -24.61 -31.86 -19.75
N LEU A 864 -25.77 -32.50 -19.59
CA LEU A 864 -25.98 -33.89 -20.00
C LEU A 864 -26.03 -34.07 -21.53
N LEU A 865 -26.46 -33.03 -22.26
CA LEU A 865 -26.48 -33.01 -23.73
C LEU A 865 -25.13 -32.60 -24.34
N ASP A 866 -24.25 -31.95 -23.56
CA ASP A 866 -23.04 -31.31 -24.06
C ASP A 866 -22.09 -32.27 -24.80
N GLY A 867 -21.71 -33.39 -24.19
CA GLY A 867 -20.84 -34.40 -24.83
C GLY A 867 -21.45 -35.06 -26.08
N TRP A 868 -22.78 -35.01 -26.25
CA TRP A 868 -23.43 -35.45 -27.50
C TRP A 868 -23.38 -34.36 -28.57
N LEU A 869 -23.57 -33.09 -28.19
CA LEU A 869 -23.44 -31.94 -29.08
C LEU A 869 -21.98 -31.73 -29.53
N ALA A 870 -21.00 -31.98 -28.67
CA ALA A 870 -19.57 -31.94 -28.97
C ALA A 870 -19.12 -33.06 -29.93
N SER A 871 -19.89 -34.15 -30.03
CA SER A 871 -19.66 -35.24 -30.99
C SER A 871 -20.25 -34.96 -32.39
N MET A 872 -21.11 -33.95 -32.54
CA MET A 872 -21.75 -33.58 -33.82
C MET A 872 -20.88 -32.57 -34.60
N VAL A 873 -19.75 -33.08 -35.12
CA VAL A 873 -18.66 -32.29 -35.72
C VAL A 873 -19.11 -31.31 -36.80
N ASP A 874 -20.13 -31.64 -37.60
CA ASP A 874 -20.60 -30.86 -38.75
C ASP A 874 -21.21 -29.48 -38.41
N SER A 875 -21.30 -29.09 -37.13
CA SER A 875 -21.99 -27.86 -36.72
C SER A 875 -21.35 -27.14 -35.53
N ALA A 876 -20.18 -26.52 -35.74
CA ALA A 876 -19.51 -25.66 -34.76
C ALA A 876 -20.44 -24.62 -34.08
N GLY A 877 -21.47 -24.14 -34.79
CA GLY A 877 -22.50 -23.26 -34.24
C GLY A 877 -23.35 -23.86 -33.11
N LEU A 878 -23.63 -25.17 -33.13
CA LEU A 878 -24.34 -25.85 -32.03
C LEU A 878 -23.43 -25.98 -30.81
N CYS A 879 -22.17 -26.36 -30.99
CA CYS A 879 -21.19 -26.43 -29.91
C CYS A 879 -20.96 -25.07 -29.23
N THR A 880 -20.77 -23.99 -30.01
CA THR A 880 -20.72 -22.62 -29.44
C THR A 880 -21.99 -22.29 -28.65
N SER A 881 -23.16 -22.67 -29.15
CA SER A 881 -24.43 -22.39 -28.48
C SER A 881 -24.59 -23.17 -27.17
N ALA A 882 -24.12 -24.42 -27.11
CA ALA A 882 -24.08 -25.22 -25.88
C ALA A 882 -23.18 -24.56 -24.82
N ALA A 883 -21.94 -24.22 -25.18
CA ALA A 883 -21.00 -23.56 -24.29
C ALA A 883 -21.51 -22.20 -23.74
N VAL A 884 -22.16 -21.40 -24.60
CA VAL A 884 -22.80 -20.13 -24.22
C VAL A 884 -23.97 -20.34 -23.25
N LEU A 885 -24.83 -21.33 -23.50
CA LEU A 885 -25.96 -21.66 -22.61
C LEU A 885 -25.48 -22.22 -21.26
N LEU A 886 -24.45 -23.06 -21.25
CA LEU A 886 -23.81 -23.56 -20.03
C LEU A 886 -23.25 -22.42 -19.17
N HIS A 887 -22.47 -21.53 -19.78
CA HIS A 887 -21.90 -20.36 -19.12
C HIS A 887 -23.01 -19.47 -18.52
N TYR A 888 -24.09 -19.23 -19.27
CA TYR A 888 -25.25 -18.46 -18.81
C TYR A 888 -26.00 -19.11 -17.64
N PHE A 889 -26.37 -20.39 -17.73
CA PHE A 889 -27.10 -21.08 -16.65
C PHE A 889 -26.21 -21.34 -15.41
N LEU A 890 -24.88 -21.40 -15.57
CA LEU A 890 -23.93 -21.43 -14.46
C LEU A 890 -23.96 -20.11 -13.67
N LEU A 891 -23.73 -18.97 -14.33
CA LEU A 891 -23.79 -17.66 -13.69
C LEU A 891 -25.18 -17.37 -13.10
N THR A 892 -26.25 -17.78 -13.80
CA THR A 892 -27.63 -17.60 -13.29
C THR A 892 -27.93 -18.48 -12.07
N SER A 893 -27.30 -19.65 -11.96
CA SER A 893 -27.41 -20.46 -10.75
C SER A 893 -26.71 -19.78 -9.57
N PHE A 894 -25.54 -19.15 -9.79
CA PHE A 894 -24.87 -18.34 -8.77
C PHE A 894 -25.69 -17.09 -8.38
N THR A 895 -26.23 -16.31 -9.33
CA THR A 895 -27.04 -15.13 -8.98
C THR A 895 -28.27 -15.49 -8.18
N TRP A 896 -28.95 -16.60 -8.47
CA TRP A 896 -30.11 -17.02 -7.68
C TRP A 896 -29.75 -17.50 -6.27
N MET A 897 -28.59 -18.12 -6.07
CA MET A 897 -28.07 -18.41 -4.71
C MET A 897 -27.72 -17.11 -3.96
N GLY A 898 -27.09 -16.14 -4.63
CA GLY A 898 -26.80 -14.81 -4.08
C GLY A 898 -28.05 -13.97 -3.79
N LEU A 899 -29.11 -14.10 -4.58
CA LEU A 899 -30.38 -13.43 -4.33
C LEU A 899 -31.13 -14.04 -3.14
N GLU A 900 -31.03 -15.35 -2.90
CA GLU A 900 -31.61 -15.95 -1.68
C GLU A 900 -30.86 -15.54 -0.41
N SER A 901 -29.52 -15.38 -0.45
CA SER A 901 -28.77 -14.86 0.70
C SER A 901 -29.08 -13.38 0.99
N VAL A 902 -29.25 -12.54 -0.04
CA VAL A 902 -29.76 -11.15 0.10
C VAL A 902 -31.21 -11.12 0.61
N HIS A 903 -32.06 -12.06 0.18
CA HIS A 903 -33.42 -12.20 0.72
C HIS A 903 -33.40 -12.60 2.20
N MET A 904 -32.55 -13.55 2.61
CA MET A 904 -32.32 -13.87 4.02
C MET A 904 -31.83 -12.66 4.82
N TYR A 905 -30.92 -11.85 4.29
CA TYR A 905 -30.47 -10.60 4.94
C TYR A 905 -31.62 -9.64 5.23
N ILE A 906 -32.47 -9.39 4.24
CA ILE A 906 -33.62 -8.48 4.39
C ILE A 906 -34.63 -9.05 5.39
N ALA A 907 -34.87 -10.36 5.38
CA ALA A 907 -35.83 -11.03 6.27
C ALA A 907 -35.35 -11.15 7.73
N LEU A 908 -34.04 -11.26 7.97
CA LEU A 908 -33.47 -11.62 9.28
C LEU A 908 -32.66 -10.50 9.95
N VAL A 909 -32.08 -9.57 9.19
CA VAL A 909 -31.33 -8.43 9.74
C VAL A 909 -32.14 -7.14 9.59
N LYS A 910 -32.71 -6.88 8.41
CA LYS A 910 -33.44 -5.63 8.11
C LYS A 910 -34.94 -5.71 8.41
N VAL A 911 -35.27 -6.24 9.59
CA VAL A 911 -36.61 -6.65 10.03
C VAL A 911 -37.62 -5.50 10.10
N PHE A 912 -37.18 -4.25 10.25
CA PHE A 912 -38.06 -3.09 10.37
C PHE A 912 -38.32 -2.37 9.04
N ASN A 913 -39.58 -2.46 8.58
CA ASN A 913 -40.22 -1.59 7.58
C ASN A 913 -39.65 -1.55 6.14
N THR A 914 -39.06 -2.65 5.65
CA THR A 914 -38.50 -2.72 4.28
C THR A 914 -39.52 -3.20 3.22
N TYR A 915 -40.61 -2.47 2.96
CA TYR A 915 -41.56 -2.82 1.89
C TYR A 915 -41.03 -2.45 0.49
N ILE A 916 -40.71 -3.46 -0.34
CA ILE A 916 -40.20 -3.26 -1.70
C ILE A 916 -41.30 -3.52 -2.73
N ARG A 917 -41.83 -2.45 -3.34
CA ARG A 917 -42.83 -2.54 -4.43
C ARG A 917 -42.27 -3.33 -5.61
N ARG A 918 -43.05 -4.33 -6.10
CA ARG A 918 -42.66 -5.28 -7.17
C ARG A 918 -41.36 -6.07 -6.89
N TYR A 919 -41.09 -6.42 -5.62
CA TYR A 919 -39.90 -7.16 -5.15
C TYR A 919 -39.40 -8.27 -6.11
N ILE A 920 -40.24 -9.28 -6.38
CA ILE A 920 -39.83 -10.45 -7.19
C ILE A 920 -39.49 -10.08 -8.64
N LEU A 921 -40.12 -9.05 -9.23
CA LEU A 921 -39.81 -8.61 -10.59
C LEU A 921 -38.40 -8.02 -10.68
N LYS A 922 -37.97 -7.26 -9.65
CA LYS A 922 -36.59 -6.75 -9.55
C LYS A 922 -35.59 -7.89 -9.38
N PHE A 923 -35.94 -8.89 -8.58
CA PHE A 923 -35.09 -10.08 -8.38
C PHE A 923 -34.94 -10.89 -9.67
N CYS A 924 -36.01 -11.09 -10.46
CA CYS A 924 -35.91 -11.71 -11.78
C CYS A 924 -35.04 -10.89 -12.76
N ALA A 925 -35.19 -9.56 -12.78
CA ALA A 925 -34.39 -8.69 -13.63
C ALA A 925 -32.89 -8.73 -13.29
N VAL A 926 -32.53 -8.83 -12.01
CA VAL A 926 -31.13 -9.00 -11.57
C VAL A 926 -30.63 -10.43 -11.85
N GLY A 927 -31.41 -11.44 -11.45
CA GLY A 927 -31.01 -12.84 -11.48
C GLY A 927 -30.74 -13.38 -12.88
N TRP A 928 -31.63 -13.08 -13.83
CA TRP A 928 -31.46 -13.46 -15.23
C TRP A 928 -30.69 -12.40 -16.05
N GLY A 929 -30.81 -11.11 -15.69
CA GLY A 929 -30.24 -10.02 -16.48
C GLY A 929 -28.73 -9.83 -16.36
N ILE A 930 -28.14 -9.91 -15.15
CA ILE A 930 -26.69 -9.73 -15.01
C ILE A 930 -25.91 -10.85 -15.73
N PRO A 931 -26.26 -12.15 -15.62
CA PRO A 931 -25.62 -13.20 -16.40
C PRO A 931 -25.77 -12.99 -17.92
N ALA A 932 -26.92 -12.51 -18.39
CA ALA A 932 -27.14 -12.23 -19.81
C ALA A 932 -26.22 -11.12 -20.33
N VAL A 933 -25.99 -10.07 -19.53
CA VAL A 933 -25.05 -9.00 -19.87
C VAL A 933 -23.61 -9.51 -19.90
N VAL A 934 -23.17 -10.28 -18.89
CA VAL A 934 -21.80 -10.82 -18.84
C VAL A 934 -21.53 -11.74 -20.03
N VAL A 935 -22.41 -12.70 -20.29
CA VAL A 935 -22.25 -13.65 -21.42
C VAL A 935 -22.37 -12.92 -22.77
N GLY A 936 -23.28 -11.94 -22.88
CA GLY A 936 -23.43 -11.09 -24.06
C GLY A 936 -22.15 -10.34 -24.39
N ILE A 937 -21.48 -9.73 -23.41
CA ILE A 937 -20.19 -9.05 -23.61
C ILE A 937 -19.14 -10.01 -24.18
N VAL A 938 -18.97 -11.20 -23.60
CA VAL A 938 -18.00 -12.19 -24.11
C VAL A 938 -18.30 -12.56 -25.56
N VAL A 939 -19.56 -12.87 -25.89
CA VAL A 939 -19.97 -13.25 -27.25
C VAL A 939 -19.82 -12.10 -28.26
N THR A 940 -19.94 -10.84 -27.84
CA THR A 940 -19.73 -9.66 -28.70
C THR A 940 -18.28 -9.21 -28.84
N VAL A 941 -17.40 -9.55 -27.88
CA VAL A 941 -15.96 -9.29 -27.98
C VAL A 941 -15.32 -10.28 -28.95
N ASP A 942 -15.47 -11.58 -28.69
CA ASP A 942 -15.08 -12.62 -29.63
C ASP A 942 -15.82 -13.94 -29.37
N LYS A 943 -16.43 -14.48 -30.43
CA LYS A 943 -17.09 -15.78 -30.42
C LYS A 943 -16.09 -16.95 -30.31
N SER A 944 -14.83 -16.79 -30.74
CA SER A 944 -13.78 -17.83 -30.70
C SER A 944 -13.47 -18.33 -29.28
N HIS A 945 -13.80 -17.52 -28.27
CA HIS A 945 -13.61 -17.84 -26.86
C HIS A 945 -14.49 -19.01 -26.36
N TYR A 946 -15.40 -19.52 -27.20
CA TYR A 946 -16.20 -20.73 -26.98
C TYR A 946 -15.94 -21.76 -28.09
N GLY A 947 -15.70 -23.01 -27.73
CA GLY A 947 -15.40 -24.07 -28.69
C GLY A 947 -15.36 -25.47 -28.08
N ILE A 948 -14.88 -26.44 -28.86
CA ILE A 948 -14.63 -27.80 -28.38
C ILE A 948 -13.35 -27.78 -27.53
N LEU A 949 -13.41 -28.35 -26.32
CA LEU A 949 -12.24 -28.67 -25.52
C LEU A 949 -11.85 -30.13 -25.82
N GLU A 950 -10.77 -30.32 -26.59
CA GLU A 950 -10.21 -31.64 -26.89
C GLU A 950 -9.06 -31.97 -25.94
N ASP A 951 -9.21 -33.05 -25.16
CA ASP A 951 -8.13 -33.60 -24.33
C ASP A 951 -7.40 -34.69 -25.12
N SER A 952 -6.16 -34.41 -25.51
CA SER A 952 -5.50 -34.91 -26.73
C SER A 952 -5.09 -36.40 -26.74
N LYS A 953 -5.62 -37.24 -25.83
CA LYS A 953 -5.35 -38.70 -25.75
C LYS A 953 -6.55 -39.60 -25.45
N ASP A 954 -7.80 -39.12 -25.43
CA ASP A 954 -8.98 -39.99 -25.25
C ASP A 954 -10.17 -39.51 -26.10
N GLU A 955 -10.53 -40.27 -27.15
CA GLU A 955 -11.66 -39.98 -28.07
C GLU A 955 -13.02 -39.87 -27.35
N SER A 956 -13.13 -40.40 -26.13
CA SER A 956 -14.40 -40.57 -25.42
C SER A 956 -14.92 -39.33 -24.66
N ALA A 957 -14.24 -38.18 -24.74
CA ALA A 957 -14.54 -37.03 -23.87
C ALA A 957 -14.35 -35.63 -24.52
N LYS A 958 -14.95 -35.40 -25.69
CA LYS A 958 -15.12 -34.04 -26.23
C LYS A 958 -16.23 -33.30 -25.46
N MET A 959 -16.03 -32.02 -25.14
CA MET A 959 -17.03 -31.15 -24.49
C MET A 959 -17.02 -29.75 -25.11
N CYS A 960 -18.12 -28.99 -25.01
CA CYS A 960 -18.23 -27.62 -25.53
C CYS A 960 -18.15 -26.60 -24.38
N TRP A 961 -17.05 -25.85 -24.32
CA TRP A 961 -16.77 -24.94 -23.20
C TRP A 961 -16.06 -23.64 -23.63
N ILE A 962 -15.77 -22.79 -22.64
CA ILE A 962 -14.91 -21.62 -22.78
C ILE A 962 -13.46 -22.11 -23.03
N THR A 963 -12.89 -21.74 -24.16
CA THR A 963 -11.50 -22.10 -24.57
C THR A 963 -10.48 -21.12 -23.98
N SER A 964 -10.85 -19.83 -23.87
CA SER A 964 -9.97 -18.78 -23.35
C SER A 964 -9.83 -18.82 -21.83
N LYS A 965 -8.62 -19.14 -21.34
CA LYS A 965 -8.27 -19.16 -19.91
C LYS A 965 -8.62 -17.83 -19.23
N SER A 966 -8.29 -16.70 -19.86
CA SER A 966 -8.53 -15.35 -19.32
C SER A 966 -10.02 -15.04 -19.15
N VAL A 967 -10.86 -15.47 -20.10
CA VAL A 967 -12.32 -15.36 -19.98
C VAL A 967 -12.82 -16.22 -18.82
N PHE A 968 -12.44 -17.50 -18.77
CA PHE A 968 -12.87 -18.42 -17.72
C PHE A 968 -12.55 -17.89 -16.30
N TYR A 969 -11.31 -17.43 -16.06
CA TYR A 969 -10.96 -16.86 -14.75
C TYR A 969 -11.74 -15.57 -14.44
N THR A 970 -11.97 -14.70 -15.43
CA THR A 970 -12.67 -13.43 -15.22
C THR A 970 -14.17 -13.62 -15.00
N THR A 971 -14.85 -14.35 -15.88
CA THR A 971 -16.32 -14.43 -15.92
C THR A 971 -16.90 -15.59 -15.12
N CYS A 972 -16.18 -16.70 -14.95
CA CYS A 972 -16.62 -17.78 -14.06
C CYS A 972 -16.02 -17.63 -12.66
N VAL A 973 -14.70 -17.62 -12.53
CA VAL A 973 -14.04 -17.68 -11.20
C VAL A 973 -14.19 -16.38 -10.42
N GLY A 974 -13.90 -15.22 -11.02
CA GLY A 974 -14.09 -13.91 -10.37
C GLY A 974 -15.54 -13.64 -9.97
N TYR A 975 -16.49 -13.97 -10.85
CA TYR A 975 -17.92 -13.85 -10.59
C TYR A 975 -18.39 -14.77 -9.46
N PHE A 976 -17.92 -16.03 -9.46
CA PHE A 976 -18.17 -16.97 -8.37
C PHE A 976 -17.64 -16.44 -7.04
N CYS A 977 -16.38 -15.97 -6.99
CA CYS A 977 -15.77 -15.46 -5.76
C CYS A 977 -16.57 -14.30 -5.14
N LEU A 978 -17.04 -13.36 -5.96
CA LEU A 978 -17.88 -12.23 -5.51
C LEU A 978 -19.18 -12.70 -4.84
N VAL A 979 -19.89 -13.64 -5.49
CA VAL A 979 -21.15 -14.21 -4.96
C VAL A 979 -20.89 -15.08 -3.73
N PHE A 980 -19.83 -15.89 -3.76
CA PHE A 980 -19.45 -16.80 -2.68
C PHE A 980 -19.10 -16.06 -1.40
N LEU A 981 -18.33 -14.96 -1.46
CA LEU A 981 -18.02 -14.13 -0.29
C LEU A 981 -19.29 -13.56 0.36
N LEU A 982 -20.25 -13.10 -0.44
CA LEU A 982 -21.55 -12.62 0.05
C LEU A 982 -22.35 -13.76 0.72
N ASN A 983 -22.37 -14.95 0.12
CA ASN A 983 -23.04 -16.12 0.67
C ASN A 983 -22.39 -16.63 1.96
N VAL A 984 -21.05 -16.63 2.05
CA VAL A 984 -20.28 -16.96 3.27
C VAL A 984 -20.61 -15.98 4.39
N ALA A 985 -20.57 -14.68 4.13
CA ALA A 985 -20.90 -13.65 5.12
C ALA A 985 -22.34 -13.82 5.64
N MET A 986 -23.30 -14.09 4.75
CA MET A 986 -24.68 -14.33 5.14
C MET A 986 -24.91 -15.66 5.87
N PHE A 987 -24.21 -16.73 5.50
CA PHE A 987 -24.23 -18.01 6.21
C PHE A 987 -23.77 -17.83 7.67
N ILE A 988 -22.70 -17.07 7.89
CA ILE A 988 -22.20 -16.72 9.23
C ILE A 988 -23.25 -15.93 10.02
N VAL A 989 -23.83 -14.87 9.45
CA VAL A 989 -24.86 -14.05 10.12
C VAL A 989 -26.08 -14.90 10.51
N VAL A 990 -26.58 -15.75 9.61
CA VAL A 990 -27.72 -16.64 9.90
C VAL A 990 -27.36 -17.66 10.97
N MET A 991 -26.16 -18.25 10.95
CA MET A 991 -25.72 -19.19 11.98
C MET A 991 -25.57 -18.52 13.35
N MET A 992 -25.01 -17.30 13.42
CA MET A 992 -24.97 -16.51 14.66
C MET A 992 -26.38 -16.24 15.22
N GLN A 993 -27.37 -15.92 14.36
CA GLN A 993 -28.75 -15.73 14.81
C GLN A 993 -29.43 -17.02 15.28
N ILE A 994 -29.14 -18.16 14.65
CA ILE A 994 -29.65 -19.47 15.08
C ILE A 994 -29.11 -19.80 16.48
N CYS A 995 -27.80 -19.62 16.71
CA CYS A 995 -27.20 -19.80 18.03
C CYS A 995 -27.76 -18.81 19.07
N GLY A 996 -27.90 -17.53 18.71
CA GLY A 996 -28.38 -16.48 19.62
C GLY A 996 -29.86 -16.60 20.01
N ARG A 997 -30.70 -17.22 19.18
CA ARG A 997 -32.15 -17.38 19.46
C ARG A 997 -32.48 -18.36 20.59
N ASN A 998 -31.56 -19.26 20.95
CA ASN A 998 -31.87 -20.39 21.82
C ASN A 998 -32.00 -20.05 23.32
N GLY A 999 -31.67 -18.83 23.75
CA GLY A 999 -31.63 -18.47 25.17
C GLY A 999 -32.95 -18.32 25.93
N LYS A 1000 -34.14 -18.44 25.28
CA LYS A 1000 -35.42 -18.01 25.93
C LYS A 1000 -36.70 -18.86 25.77
N ARG A 1001 -36.74 -20.01 25.05
CA ARG A 1001 -37.91 -20.94 25.09
C ARG A 1001 -37.70 -22.26 24.32
N SER A 1002 -37.52 -23.39 25.01
CA SER A 1002 -37.90 -24.74 24.52
C SER A 1002 -37.80 -25.81 25.62
N ASN A 1003 -38.88 -26.55 25.88
CA ASN A 1003 -38.80 -27.84 26.59
C ASN A 1003 -38.54 -28.94 25.55
N ARG A 1004 -37.27 -29.19 25.23
CA ARG A 1004 -36.84 -30.24 24.27
C ARG A 1004 -35.58 -30.94 24.73
N THR A 1005 -35.39 -32.17 24.28
CA THR A 1005 -34.17 -32.92 24.56
C THR A 1005 -32.97 -32.35 23.78
N LEU A 1006 -31.77 -32.44 24.35
CA LEU A 1006 -30.53 -32.00 23.69
C LEU A 1006 -30.33 -32.65 22.31
N ARG A 1007 -30.74 -33.92 22.16
CA ARG A 1007 -30.66 -34.68 20.91
C ARG A 1007 -31.59 -34.12 19.82
N GLU A 1008 -32.83 -33.76 20.15
CA GLU A 1008 -33.74 -33.08 19.20
C GLU A 1008 -33.22 -31.70 18.79
N GLU A 1009 -32.67 -30.94 19.75
CA GLU A 1009 -32.15 -29.59 19.52
C GLU A 1009 -30.95 -29.64 18.57
N VAL A 1010 -29.98 -30.53 18.83
CA VAL A 1010 -28.83 -30.77 17.94
C VAL A 1010 -29.28 -31.26 16.57
N LEU A 1011 -30.20 -32.23 16.48
CA LEU A 1011 -30.69 -32.73 15.19
C LEU A 1011 -31.44 -31.65 14.38
N ARG A 1012 -32.23 -30.79 15.02
CA ARG A 1012 -32.91 -29.67 14.36
C ARG A 1012 -31.90 -28.66 13.81
N ASN A 1013 -30.89 -28.32 14.60
CA ASN A 1013 -29.91 -27.30 14.22
C ASN A 1013 -28.96 -27.84 13.13
N LEU A 1014 -28.51 -29.10 13.23
CA LEU A 1014 -27.74 -29.78 12.18
C LEU A 1014 -28.54 -29.84 10.87
N ARG A 1015 -29.82 -30.23 10.91
CA ARG A 1015 -30.72 -30.19 9.74
C ARG A 1015 -30.84 -28.78 9.15
N SER A 1016 -30.87 -27.74 9.98
CA SER A 1016 -30.93 -26.35 9.52
C SER A 1016 -29.63 -25.90 8.85
N VAL A 1017 -28.47 -26.26 9.41
CA VAL A 1017 -27.15 -25.95 8.85
C VAL A 1017 -26.97 -26.64 7.50
N VAL A 1018 -27.17 -27.96 7.42
CA VAL A 1018 -27.02 -28.72 6.16
C VAL A 1018 -27.97 -28.19 5.08
N SER A 1019 -29.23 -27.90 5.42
CA SER A 1019 -30.21 -27.32 4.50
C SER A 1019 -29.78 -25.96 3.93
N LEU A 1020 -29.12 -25.12 4.75
CA LEU A 1020 -28.63 -23.80 4.34
C LEU A 1020 -27.34 -23.88 3.51
N THR A 1021 -26.44 -24.81 3.84
CA THR A 1021 -25.17 -25.05 3.11
C THR A 1021 -25.42 -25.30 1.63
N PHE A 1022 -26.39 -26.14 1.28
CA PHE A 1022 -26.75 -26.43 -0.12
C PHE A 1022 -27.57 -25.32 -0.79
N LEU A 1023 -28.43 -24.61 -0.04
CA LEU A 1023 -29.25 -23.51 -0.57
C LEU A 1023 -28.39 -22.30 -0.98
N LEU A 1024 -27.34 -22.00 -0.22
CA LEU A 1024 -26.44 -20.88 -0.49
C LEU A 1024 -25.21 -21.26 -1.36
N GLY A 1025 -25.17 -22.50 -1.87
CA GLY A 1025 -24.10 -22.96 -2.77
C GLY A 1025 -22.72 -23.13 -2.12
N MET A 1026 -22.64 -23.24 -0.79
CA MET A 1026 -21.37 -23.24 -0.04
C MET A 1026 -20.43 -24.39 -0.46
N THR A 1027 -20.98 -25.49 -0.98
CA THR A 1027 -20.23 -26.65 -1.49
C THR A 1027 -19.43 -26.36 -2.77
N TRP A 1028 -19.74 -25.30 -3.51
CA TRP A 1028 -18.92 -24.87 -4.65
C TRP A 1028 -17.53 -24.37 -4.20
N GLY A 1029 -17.37 -24.00 -2.92
CA GLY A 1029 -16.06 -23.68 -2.34
C GLY A 1029 -15.04 -24.82 -2.45
N PHE A 1030 -15.47 -26.09 -2.60
CA PHE A 1030 -14.54 -27.19 -2.84
C PHE A 1030 -13.75 -27.05 -4.16
N ALA A 1031 -14.31 -26.39 -5.18
CA ALA A 1031 -13.57 -26.10 -6.42
C ALA A 1031 -12.47 -25.04 -6.22
N LEU A 1032 -12.66 -24.08 -5.31
CA LEU A 1032 -11.67 -23.05 -4.98
C LEU A 1032 -10.49 -23.62 -4.17
N PHE A 1033 -10.75 -24.62 -3.32
CA PHE A 1033 -9.72 -25.31 -2.55
C PHE A 1033 -9.12 -26.54 -3.26
N ALA A 1034 -9.53 -26.83 -4.50
CA ALA A 1034 -8.93 -27.87 -5.33
C ALA A 1034 -7.61 -27.36 -5.96
N TRP A 1035 -6.53 -27.35 -5.18
CA TRP A 1035 -5.17 -27.07 -5.67
C TRP A 1035 -4.11 -27.86 -4.88
N GLY A 1036 -2.92 -27.99 -5.44
CA GLY A 1036 -1.79 -28.70 -4.82
C GLY A 1036 -2.11 -30.17 -4.47
N PRO A 1037 -1.52 -30.74 -3.39
CA PRO A 1037 -1.64 -32.16 -3.08
C PRO A 1037 -3.06 -32.61 -2.68
N VAL A 1038 -3.97 -31.67 -2.37
CA VAL A 1038 -5.36 -31.97 -2.01
C VAL A 1038 -6.32 -31.96 -3.22
N TYR A 1039 -5.84 -31.56 -4.41
CA TYR A 1039 -6.63 -31.40 -5.63
C TYR A 1039 -7.60 -32.56 -5.89
N LEU A 1040 -7.10 -33.80 -5.93
CA LEU A 1040 -7.93 -34.97 -6.27
C LEU A 1040 -9.10 -35.18 -5.29
N ALA A 1041 -8.85 -35.01 -3.98
CA ALA A 1041 -9.87 -35.18 -2.96
C ALA A 1041 -10.93 -34.06 -3.03
N PHE A 1042 -10.52 -32.81 -3.22
CA PHE A 1042 -11.43 -31.67 -3.34
C PHE A 1042 -12.23 -31.70 -4.65
N THR A 1043 -11.64 -32.16 -5.75
CA THR A 1043 -12.34 -32.41 -7.02
C THR A 1043 -13.42 -33.49 -6.88
N TYR A 1044 -13.14 -34.61 -6.21
CA TYR A 1044 -14.19 -35.61 -5.91
C TYR A 1044 -15.32 -35.05 -5.04
N LEU A 1045 -15.00 -34.31 -3.96
CA LEU A 1045 -16.00 -33.67 -3.11
C LEU A 1045 -16.84 -32.65 -3.88
N PHE A 1046 -16.20 -31.83 -4.72
CA PHE A 1046 -16.86 -30.88 -5.60
C PHE A 1046 -17.83 -31.57 -6.55
N THR A 1047 -17.37 -32.55 -7.35
CA THR A 1047 -18.22 -33.28 -8.29
C THR A 1047 -19.41 -33.93 -7.59
N ILE A 1048 -19.21 -34.60 -6.45
CA ILE A 1048 -20.30 -35.27 -5.70
C ILE A 1048 -21.33 -34.25 -5.19
N PHE A 1049 -20.90 -33.16 -4.52
CA PHE A 1049 -21.85 -32.20 -3.94
C PHE A 1049 -22.47 -31.24 -4.95
N ASN A 1050 -21.79 -30.92 -6.05
CA ASN A 1050 -22.32 -30.10 -7.14
C ASN A 1050 -23.37 -30.90 -7.94
N SER A 1051 -22.99 -32.06 -8.47
CA SER A 1051 -23.89 -32.90 -9.28
C SER A 1051 -25.17 -33.25 -8.51
N LEU A 1052 -25.10 -33.48 -7.19
CA LEU A 1052 -26.26 -33.77 -6.34
C LEU A 1052 -26.98 -32.53 -5.75
N GLN A 1053 -26.62 -31.28 -6.10
CA GLN A 1053 -27.16 -30.09 -5.44
C GLN A 1053 -28.71 -29.99 -5.53
N GLY A 1054 -29.29 -30.35 -6.68
CA GLY A 1054 -30.75 -30.41 -6.87
C GLY A 1054 -31.44 -31.49 -6.03
N VAL A 1055 -30.74 -32.58 -5.72
CA VAL A 1055 -31.23 -33.66 -4.83
C VAL A 1055 -31.33 -33.17 -3.39
N PHE A 1056 -30.29 -32.47 -2.88
CA PHE A 1056 -30.32 -31.89 -1.54
C PHE A 1056 -31.39 -30.79 -1.42
N ILE A 1057 -31.57 -29.97 -2.46
CA ILE A 1057 -32.65 -28.98 -2.53
C ILE A 1057 -34.02 -29.66 -2.47
N PHE A 1058 -34.27 -30.70 -3.27
CA PHE A 1058 -35.51 -31.48 -3.23
C PHE A 1058 -35.75 -32.10 -1.85
N ILE A 1059 -34.74 -32.72 -1.24
CA ILE A 1059 -34.86 -33.35 0.09
C ILE A 1059 -35.26 -32.32 1.14
N PHE A 1060 -34.47 -31.26 1.33
CA PHE A 1060 -34.69 -30.34 2.46
C PHE A 1060 -35.81 -29.32 2.23
N HIS A 1061 -35.97 -28.83 1.00
CA HIS A 1061 -36.89 -27.74 0.68
C HIS A 1061 -38.16 -28.17 -0.05
N CYS A 1062 -38.26 -29.42 -0.51
CA CYS A 1062 -39.50 -30.01 -1.03
C CYS A 1062 -39.99 -31.14 -0.11
N ALA A 1063 -39.38 -32.32 -0.15
CA ALA A 1063 -39.87 -33.54 0.49
C ALA A 1063 -39.97 -33.47 2.03
N LEU A 1064 -39.01 -32.84 2.71
CA LEU A 1064 -39.00 -32.68 4.17
C LEU A 1064 -39.69 -31.41 4.68
N LYS A 1065 -40.20 -30.53 3.79
CA LYS A 1065 -40.79 -29.24 4.17
C LYS A 1065 -42.27 -29.41 4.52
N GLU A 1066 -42.65 -29.12 5.77
CA GLU A 1066 -43.97 -29.44 6.33
C GLU A 1066 -45.14 -28.91 5.48
N ASN A 1067 -45.06 -27.68 4.98
CA ASN A 1067 -46.12 -27.08 4.15
C ASN A 1067 -46.32 -27.84 2.83
N VAL A 1068 -45.25 -28.41 2.26
CA VAL A 1068 -45.29 -29.22 1.04
C VAL A 1068 -45.86 -30.60 1.35
N GLN A 1069 -45.39 -31.25 2.42
CA GLN A 1069 -45.98 -32.52 2.89
C GLN A 1069 -47.48 -32.40 3.15
N LYS A 1070 -47.94 -31.27 3.73
CA LYS A 1070 -49.37 -30.98 3.95
C LYS A 1070 -50.17 -30.80 2.65
N GLN A 1071 -49.55 -30.45 1.51
CA GLN A 1071 -50.22 -30.48 0.20
C GLN A 1071 -50.18 -31.88 -0.41
N TRP A 1072 -49.03 -32.57 -0.37
CA TRP A 1072 -48.90 -33.95 -0.87
C TRP A 1072 -49.88 -34.91 -0.17
N ARG A 1073 -49.99 -34.86 1.17
CA ARG A 1073 -50.98 -35.65 1.94
C ARG A 1073 -52.44 -35.26 1.67
N ARG A 1074 -52.70 -34.08 1.09
CA ARG A 1074 -54.06 -33.60 0.76
C ARG A 1074 -54.48 -33.98 -0.67
N TYR A 1075 -53.55 -34.01 -1.62
CA TYR A 1075 -53.84 -34.11 -3.06
C TYR A 1075 -53.19 -35.31 -3.78
N LEU A 1076 -52.10 -35.88 -3.26
CA LEU A 1076 -51.36 -37.00 -3.89
C LEU A 1076 -51.51 -38.32 -3.13
N CYS A 1077 -51.84 -38.30 -1.84
CA CYS A 1077 -52.09 -39.51 -1.06
C CYS A 1077 -53.53 -40.01 -1.18
N CYS A 1078 -53.70 -41.30 -1.47
CA CYS A 1078 -54.96 -42.04 -1.40
C CYS A 1078 -55.02 -42.93 -0.14
N GLY A 1079 -56.22 -43.40 0.22
CA GLY A 1079 -56.42 -44.27 1.39
C GLY A 1079 -56.15 -43.57 2.74
N PRO A 1080 -55.70 -44.30 3.78
CA PRO A 1080 -55.62 -43.79 5.16
C PRO A 1080 -54.55 -42.70 5.37
N TYR A 1081 -53.71 -42.44 4.38
CA TYR A 1081 -52.69 -41.38 4.42
C TYR A 1081 -53.21 -40.01 3.92
N ARG A 1082 -54.46 -39.93 3.45
CA ARG A 1082 -55.08 -38.68 2.99
C ARG A 1082 -55.57 -37.83 4.16
N GLN A 1083 -55.08 -36.59 4.24
CA GLN A 1083 -55.43 -35.66 5.32
C GLN A 1083 -56.67 -34.82 4.93
N SER A 1084 -57.70 -34.85 5.78
CA SER A 1084 -58.98 -34.14 5.56
C SER A 1084 -58.88 -32.64 5.84
N ASP A 1085 -59.83 -31.85 5.32
CA ASP A 1085 -59.58 -30.44 4.99
C ASP A 1085 -59.56 -29.45 6.17
N ASN A 1086 -60.07 -29.83 7.35
CA ASN A 1086 -60.41 -28.89 8.43
C ASN A 1086 -59.32 -28.76 9.53
N SER A 1087 -58.36 -27.83 9.34
CA SER A 1087 -57.73 -27.06 10.44
C SER A 1087 -57.10 -25.76 9.93
N ASP A 1088 -57.06 -24.74 10.79
CA ASP A 1088 -56.31 -23.46 10.65
C ASP A 1088 -56.92 -22.31 9.82
N TRP A 1089 -58.26 -22.16 9.86
CA TRP A 1089 -58.89 -20.83 9.88
C TRP A 1089 -60.04 -20.77 10.92
N SER A 1090 -59.70 -20.79 12.21
CA SER A 1090 -60.61 -20.42 13.31
C SER A 1090 -59.93 -20.46 14.70
N LYS A 1091 -59.08 -19.45 15.01
CA LYS A 1091 -58.68 -19.15 16.40
C LYS A 1091 -58.70 -17.64 16.73
N THR A 1092 -59.79 -16.97 16.39
CA THR A 1092 -60.43 -16.09 17.37
C THR A 1092 -61.25 -16.95 18.33
N PRO A 1093 -61.28 -16.64 19.65
CA PRO A 1093 -62.00 -17.47 20.62
C PRO A 1093 -63.48 -17.09 20.72
N THR A 1094 -64.36 -18.05 20.45
CA THR A 1094 -65.76 -18.06 20.91
C THR A 1094 -66.11 -19.45 21.45
N ASN A 1095 -67.07 -19.51 22.37
CA ASN A 1095 -67.20 -20.60 23.34
C ASN A 1095 -68.07 -21.79 22.89
N ASN A 1096 -67.67 -22.95 23.42
CA ASN A 1096 -68.52 -24.07 23.90
C ASN A 1096 -69.18 -25.09 22.95
N THR A 1097 -69.38 -26.27 23.55
CA THR A 1097 -70.36 -27.35 23.29
C THR A 1097 -70.22 -28.26 22.05
N LYS A 1098 -69.80 -29.50 22.36
CA LYS A 1098 -70.29 -30.83 21.89
C LYS A 1098 -71.17 -30.80 20.61
N LYS A 1099 -70.69 -31.31 19.46
CA LYS A 1099 -70.60 -32.75 19.08
C LYS A 1099 -71.96 -33.43 18.80
N VAL A 1100 -72.37 -33.45 17.53
CA VAL A 1100 -73.23 -34.48 16.89
C VAL A 1100 -72.73 -34.73 15.45
N SER A 1101 -73.00 -35.92 14.94
CA SER A 1101 -72.83 -36.52 13.59
C SER A 1101 -73.54 -35.78 12.42
N SER A 1102 -73.43 -36.10 11.12
CA SER A 1102 -72.45 -36.86 10.28
C SER A 1102 -72.85 -36.73 8.77
N ASP A 1103 -71.99 -37.24 7.88
CA ASP A 1103 -72.28 -37.79 6.52
C ASP A 1103 -72.72 -36.92 5.31
N ASN A 1104 -72.36 -37.46 4.13
CA ASN A 1104 -72.83 -37.18 2.75
C ASN A 1104 -72.36 -35.88 2.05
N LEU A 1105 -71.61 -35.94 0.92
CA LEU A 1105 -72.00 -36.20 -0.50
C LEU A 1105 -72.67 -34.97 -1.17
N ALA A 1106 -72.35 -34.54 -2.42
CA ALA A 1106 -71.44 -35.05 -3.46
C ALA A 1106 -71.07 -33.95 -4.50
N LYS A 1107 -70.15 -34.27 -5.46
CA LYS A 1107 -70.08 -33.81 -6.89
C LYS A 1107 -70.06 -32.29 -7.22
N SER A 1108 -68.95 -31.72 -7.74
CA SER A 1108 -68.52 -31.61 -9.18
C SER A 1108 -69.36 -30.63 -10.03
N LEU A 1109 -68.81 -29.61 -10.72
CA LEU A 1109 -68.11 -29.60 -12.03
C LEU A 1109 -67.56 -28.15 -12.28
N SER A 1110 -66.33 -27.87 -12.78
CA SER A 1110 -65.81 -27.84 -14.19
C SER A 1110 -65.87 -26.47 -14.93
N SER A 1111 -64.97 -26.29 -15.92
CA SER A 1111 -64.81 -25.18 -16.90
C SER A 1111 -64.44 -23.78 -16.35
N SER A 1112 -63.31 -23.15 -16.76
CA SER A 1112 -63.09 -22.29 -17.97
C SER A 1112 -63.43 -20.78 -17.69
N SER A 1113 -63.04 -19.74 -18.45
CA SER A 1113 -62.05 -19.55 -19.54
C SER A 1113 -61.82 -18.04 -19.78
N PHE A 1114 -60.56 -17.59 -19.99
CA PHE A 1114 -60.15 -16.26 -20.52
C PHE A 1114 -60.60 -14.98 -19.76
N GLY A 1115 -60.02 -13.81 -20.08
CA GLY A 1115 -60.45 -12.51 -19.53
C GLY A 1115 -59.36 -11.45 -19.28
N SER A 1116 -58.83 -10.85 -20.35
CA SER A 1116 -58.19 -9.51 -20.35
C SER A 1116 -59.23 -8.41 -19.99
N SER A 1117 -58.91 -7.17 -19.55
CA SER A 1117 -57.65 -6.44 -19.24
C SER A 1117 -58.01 -5.08 -18.58
N THR A 1118 -57.07 -4.12 -18.49
CA THR A 1118 -57.26 -2.69 -18.10
C THR A 1118 -57.59 -2.41 -16.61
N SER A 1119 -57.40 -1.20 -16.05
CA SER A 1119 -56.39 -0.15 -16.27
C SER A 1119 -56.28 0.76 -15.02
N ASN A 1120 -55.22 1.58 -14.94
CA ASN A 1120 -55.05 2.88 -14.26
C ASN A 1120 -55.76 3.20 -12.92
N TRP A 1121 -55.04 3.83 -11.96
CA TRP A 1121 -55.17 5.27 -11.64
C TRP A 1121 -54.25 5.72 -10.47
N THR A 1122 -54.09 7.04 -10.35
CA THR A 1122 -53.30 7.87 -9.41
C THR A 1122 -53.98 8.09 -8.04
N SER A 1123 -53.52 8.87 -7.04
CA SER A 1123 -52.22 9.27 -6.44
C SER A 1123 -52.49 10.20 -5.21
N LYS A 1124 -51.47 10.65 -4.44
CA LYS A 1124 -51.52 11.60 -3.28
C LYS A 1124 -52.20 11.00 -2.01
N ALA A 1125 -51.75 11.19 -0.74
CA ALA A 1125 -51.37 12.36 0.09
C ALA A 1125 -52.60 13.16 0.60
N LYS A 1126 -52.71 13.69 1.84
CA LYS A 1126 -51.74 14.03 2.93
C LYS A 1126 -52.42 13.89 4.34
N ALA A 1127 -51.84 14.41 5.43
CA ALA A 1127 -52.40 14.41 6.82
C ALA A 1127 -53.55 15.47 7.03
N THR A 1128 -54.23 15.71 8.17
CA THR A 1128 -53.84 15.71 9.62
C THR A 1128 -55.05 15.90 10.60
N LEU A 1129 -54.85 15.77 11.93
CA LEU A 1129 -55.54 16.44 13.08
C LEU A 1129 -56.90 15.95 13.68
N THR A 1130 -57.32 16.57 14.82
CA THR A 1130 -58.24 16.11 15.92
C THR A 1130 -58.91 17.33 16.67
N PRO A 1131 -59.51 17.26 17.91
CA PRO A 1131 -60.76 16.62 18.44
C PRO A 1131 -61.69 17.57 19.29
N PHE A 1132 -62.84 17.13 19.88
CA PHE A 1132 -63.61 17.91 20.92
C PHE A 1132 -64.63 17.13 21.85
N SER A 1133 -64.57 17.37 23.19
CA SER A 1133 -65.53 17.33 24.37
C SER A 1133 -66.94 16.60 24.40
N LYS A 1134 -67.71 16.33 25.50
CA LYS A 1134 -67.64 16.37 27.02
C LYS A 1134 -68.93 15.78 27.73
N ARG A 1135 -68.89 15.57 29.08
CA ARG A 1135 -69.99 15.49 30.14
C ARG A 1135 -70.70 14.14 30.50
N CYS A 1136 -71.39 14.10 31.67
CA CYS A 1136 -71.60 12.88 32.52
C CYS A 1136 -72.96 12.78 33.30
N ARG A 1137 -73.36 11.58 33.79
CA ARG A 1137 -74.18 11.32 35.03
C ARG A 1137 -74.18 9.84 35.49
N ASN A 1138 -74.92 9.51 36.57
CA ASN A 1138 -74.73 8.33 37.44
C ASN A 1138 -75.64 7.10 37.19
N ALA A 1139 -75.14 5.95 37.67
CA ALA A 1139 -75.83 4.83 38.33
C ALA A 1139 -76.70 3.82 37.54
N ASP A 1140 -76.68 2.60 38.10
CA ASP A 1140 -77.53 1.43 37.88
C ASP A 1140 -77.44 0.62 36.56
N LYS A 1141 -77.61 -0.69 36.73
CA LYS A 1141 -77.83 -1.81 35.78
C LYS A 1141 -77.46 -1.67 34.28
N SER A 1142 -76.61 -2.63 33.87
CA SER A 1142 -76.41 -3.20 32.51
C SER A 1142 -75.40 -2.52 31.55
N ARG A 1143 -74.74 -3.38 30.76
CA ARG A 1143 -74.10 -3.14 29.43
C ARG A 1143 -72.79 -2.30 29.33
N SER A 1144 -71.78 -2.93 28.69
CA SER A 1144 -70.69 -2.38 27.83
C SER A 1144 -69.47 -1.55 28.36
N ASN A 1145 -68.28 -2.04 27.95
CA ASN A 1145 -67.09 -1.37 27.37
C ASN A 1145 -65.94 -0.69 28.19
N GLN A 1146 -64.76 -1.34 28.12
CA GLN A 1146 -63.38 -0.89 27.77
C GLN A 1146 -62.65 0.36 28.36
N ASN A 1147 -61.42 0.08 28.87
CA ASN A 1147 -60.09 0.75 28.80
C ASN A 1147 -59.98 2.21 28.26
N ASN A 1148 -59.09 3.10 28.77
CA ASN A 1148 -57.60 2.96 28.69
C ASN A 1148 -56.76 4.02 29.49
N THR A 1149 -55.42 3.90 29.43
CA THR A 1149 -54.30 4.58 30.15
C THR A 1149 -54.01 6.09 29.93
N LYS A 1150 -53.35 6.79 30.90
CA LYS A 1150 -52.25 7.79 30.61
C LYS A 1150 -51.37 8.32 31.78
N SER A 1151 -50.05 8.39 31.54
CA SER A 1151 -49.01 9.44 31.82
C SER A 1151 -48.79 10.21 33.16
N ASN A 1152 -47.49 10.30 33.52
CA ASN A 1152 -46.70 11.51 33.93
C ASN A 1152 -46.39 11.92 35.41
N SER A 1153 -45.11 11.69 35.77
CA SER A 1153 -44.10 12.65 36.31
C SER A 1153 -44.29 13.48 37.61
N SER A 1154 -43.55 13.05 38.65
CA SER A 1154 -42.61 13.81 39.52
C SER A 1154 -43.04 14.92 40.52
N SER A 1155 -42.62 14.67 41.78
CA SER A 1155 -42.11 15.58 42.83
C SER A 1155 -43.02 16.58 43.60
N SER A 1156 -42.95 16.49 44.95
CA SER A 1156 -43.35 17.47 46.00
C SER A 1156 -44.83 17.91 46.06
N SER A 1157 -45.49 18.12 47.21
CA SER A 1157 -45.26 17.85 48.66
C SER A 1157 -46.62 18.03 49.41
N SER A 1158 -46.85 17.99 50.72
CA SER A 1158 -46.06 17.85 51.99
C SER A 1158 -47.03 17.43 53.14
N SER A 1159 -46.52 17.22 54.38
CA SER A 1159 -47.26 17.12 55.68
C SER A 1159 -48.25 15.94 55.90
N SER A 1160 -48.42 15.35 57.09
CA SER A 1160 -47.79 15.56 58.42
C SER A 1160 -48.01 14.37 59.38
N ASP A 1161 -47.01 14.10 60.24
CA ASP A 1161 -47.06 13.49 61.61
C ASP A 1161 -47.63 12.06 61.83
N ALA A 1162 -47.12 11.20 62.75
CA ALA A 1162 -46.02 11.28 63.73
C ALA A 1162 -45.33 9.89 63.94
N ALA A 1163 -44.25 9.83 64.74
CA ALA A 1163 -43.47 8.62 65.07
C ALA A 1163 -43.91 7.96 66.42
N PRO A 1164 -43.35 6.79 66.85
CA PRO A 1164 -41.99 6.76 67.43
C PRO A 1164 -41.12 5.48 67.20
N ASN A 1165 -39.82 5.72 67.02
CA ASN A 1165 -38.64 5.04 67.58
C ASN A 1165 -38.55 3.52 67.87
N SER A 1166 -37.41 2.98 67.37
CA SER A 1166 -36.37 2.21 68.11
C SER A 1166 -36.50 0.69 68.31
N SER A 1167 -35.31 0.08 68.47
CA SER A 1167 -35.05 -1.33 68.82
C SER A 1167 -35.50 -2.35 67.74
N SER A 1168 -35.02 -3.59 67.64
CA SER A 1168 -33.78 -4.32 67.94
C SER A 1168 -34.18 -5.81 67.86
N SER A 1169 -33.26 -6.73 67.52
CA SER A 1169 -33.56 -8.18 67.35
C SER A 1169 -34.54 -8.49 66.19
N SER A 1170 -34.64 -9.71 65.65
CA SER A 1170 -34.06 -11.02 65.97
C SER A 1170 -33.97 -11.84 64.66
N SER A 1171 -33.13 -12.85 64.40
CA SER A 1171 -31.83 -13.36 64.86
C SER A 1171 -31.80 -14.86 64.51
N THR A 1172 -30.70 -15.39 63.94
CA THR A 1172 -30.42 -16.86 63.75
C THR A 1172 -31.37 -17.61 62.77
N ILE A 1173 -31.01 -18.74 62.13
CA ILE A 1173 -30.10 -19.86 62.45
C ILE A 1173 -29.13 -20.22 61.28
N PRO A 1174 -27.95 -20.86 61.52
CA PRO A 1174 -26.83 -21.05 60.57
C PRO A 1174 -26.77 -22.55 60.07
N PRO A 1175 -25.66 -23.19 59.57
CA PRO A 1175 -24.24 -22.78 59.52
C PRO A 1175 -23.39 -23.20 58.27
N VAL A 1176 -22.07 -22.96 58.38
CA VAL A 1176 -20.98 -23.54 57.58
C VAL A 1176 -20.00 -24.28 58.49
N SER A 1177 -19.63 -25.52 58.14
CA SER A 1177 -18.53 -26.33 58.71
C SER A 1177 -18.28 -27.51 57.75
N GLN A 1178 -17.05 -27.80 57.31
CA GLN A 1178 -16.06 -28.73 57.91
C GLN A 1178 -16.60 -30.18 58.10
N MET A 1179 -15.84 -31.25 57.83
CA MET A 1179 -14.42 -31.39 57.48
C MET A 1179 -14.12 -32.69 56.68
N ILE A 1180 -12.97 -32.72 56.00
CA ILE A 1180 -12.03 -33.84 55.78
C ILE A 1180 -12.55 -35.29 55.91
N ASP A 1181 -12.35 -36.09 54.85
CA ASP A 1181 -11.47 -37.26 55.00
C ASP A 1181 -10.58 -37.49 53.75
N LYS A 1182 -9.53 -38.31 53.87
CA LYS A 1182 -8.33 -38.26 53.02
C LYS A 1182 -7.64 -39.65 52.92
N VAL A 1183 -6.78 -39.80 51.91
CA VAL A 1183 -5.66 -40.77 51.80
C VAL A 1183 -5.92 -42.12 51.07
N LYS A 1184 -5.10 -42.33 50.01
CA LYS A 1184 -4.71 -43.58 49.32
C LYS A 1184 -5.75 -44.32 48.44
N GLY A 1185 -5.32 -45.02 47.38
CA GLY A 1185 -3.92 -45.23 46.94
C GLY A 1185 -3.76 -45.71 45.49
N TYR A 1186 -2.58 -45.45 44.93
CA TYR A 1186 -2.12 -45.93 43.62
C TYR A 1186 -1.47 -47.30 43.73
N CYS A 1187 -1.87 -48.25 42.87
CA CYS A 1187 -1.06 -49.28 42.18
C CYS A 1187 -2.02 -50.19 41.36
N SER A 1188 -1.67 -50.76 40.21
CA SER A 1188 -0.58 -50.45 39.26
C SER A 1188 -0.80 -51.22 37.94
N THR A 1189 0.06 -50.97 36.95
CA THR A 1189 0.49 -51.92 35.89
C THR A 1189 -0.50 -52.31 34.77
N ARG A 1190 0.08 -52.98 33.76
CA ARG A 1190 -0.34 -53.19 32.36
C ARG A 1190 -0.42 -54.72 32.10
N THR A 1191 -0.77 -55.11 30.86
CA THR A 1191 -0.84 -56.49 30.31
C THR A 1191 -2.11 -57.27 30.70
N ASP A 1192 -2.73 -58.09 29.83
CA ASP A 1192 -2.33 -58.48 28.46
C ASP A 1192 -3.50 -58.77 27.49
N ASN A 1193 -3.19 -59.00 26.20
CA ASN A 1193 -4.13 -59.44 25.15
C ASN A 1193 -3.92 -60.93 24.81
N PHE A 1194 -4.99 -61.74 24.77
CA PHE A 1194 -5.19 -63.02 24.01
C PHE A 1194 -6.46 -63.73 24.58
N TYR A 1195 -7.28 -64.53 23.87
CA TYR A 1195 -7.27 -65.02 22.48
C TYR A 1195 -8.69 -65.48 22.02
N LYS A 1196 -8.94 -65.52 20.69
CA LYS A 1196 -9.95 -66.26 19.87
C LYS A 1196 -11.39 -66.55 20.39
N THR A 1197 -12.50 -66.20 19.71
CA THR A 1197 -13.04 -66.51 18.33
C THR A 1197 -13.91 -67.80 18.28
N ILE A 1198 -14.87 -67.87 17.32
CA ILE A 1198 -15.85 -68.96 16.95
C ILE A 1198 -17.28 -68.65 17.48
N ILE A 1199 -18.38 -68.61 16.69
CA ILE A 1199 -18.60 -68.88 15.25
C ILE A 1199 -19.67 -67.96 14.59
N ARG A 1200 -19.63 -67.94 13.24
CA ARG A 1200 -20.62 -67.68 12.15
C ARG A 1200 -22.14 -67.82 12.46
N SER A 1201 -23.08 -67.43 11.57
CA SER A 1201 -23.07 -67.38 10.08
C SER A 1201 -23.92 -66.27 9.43
N GLU A 1202 -23.91 -66.21 8.09
CA GLU A 1202 -24.69 -65.28 7.27
C GLU A 1202 -26.21 -65.57 7.21
N SER A 1203 -27.00 -64.56 6.82
CA SER A 1203 -27.87 -64.67 5.63
C SER A 1203 -28.41 -63.28 5.20
N LEU A 1204 -28.36 -62.99 3.89
CA LEU A 1204 -28.91 -61.78 3.27
C LEU A 1204 -29.31 -62.12 1.83
N ILE A 1205 -30.61 -62.22 1.57
CA ILE A 1205 -31.16 -62.62 0.26
C ILE A 1205 -32.43 -61.81 -0.06
N ASN A 1206 -32.37 -61.06 -1.17
CA ASN A 1206 -33.36 -60.80 -2.25
C ASN A 1206 -34.89 -60.74 -1.94
N CYS A 1207 -35.73 -59.95 -2.65
CA CYS A 1207 -35.52 -58.82 -3.58
C CYS A 1207 -36.86 -58.16 -3.95
N THR A 1208 -36.86 -56.83 -4.14
CA THR A 1208 -37.76 -56.06 -5.06
C THR A 1208 -39.28 -56.01 -4.83
N ARG A 1209 -39.91 -55.01 -5.48
CA ARG A 1209 -41.35 -54.66 -5.55
C ARG A 1209 -41.91 -54.05 -4.24
N LEU A 1210 -42.63 -52.92 -4.29
CA LEU A 1210 -43.13 -52.10 -5.42
C LEU A 1210 -42.81 -50.61 -5.19
#